data_AF-A0A8C7QFV3-F1
#
_entry.id   AF-A0A8C7QFV3-F1
#
_cell.length_a   1.000
_cell.length_b   1.000
_cell.length_c   1.000
_cell.angle_alpha   90.00
_cell.angle_beta   90.00
_cell.angle_gamma   90.00
#
_symmetry.space_group_name_H-M   'P 1'
#
loop_
_entity.id
_entity.type
_entity.pdbx_description
1 polymer ?
#
loop_
_entity_poly.entity_id
_entity_poly.type
_entity_poly.pdbx_seq_one_letter_code
_entity_poly.pdbx_strand_id
1 'polypeptide(L)'
;MAASLRVPRKLCSFLFFYVLFLTLVPQVILGFITYSREELLNIRSASTHHQYDQEYVFRDADPVFCLTNRTTEWIPCSDPKKRLRKRGKRGGLLVRLRRRAHLFDYNHSRIYPPQADTSMALNKLYLTLCKLETIYPEAAFIVAGDFNKANLKTRLPKCYQHIDCATRGGKTLDHCYSNFRDAYKALPRPPFGKADHDSILLIPAYRQKLKQEAPTLRSVQRWSDQADSTLQDCFHHVDWEMFRIASDNNIDEYADSVCEFIRTCVEDVVPIATIKTFPNQKPWIDGSIRVKLKARTTAFNQGKVSGNMTEYKQCSYSLRKAIKQAMRQYRDKVESQFNGSDTRGMWQGLQSITDYRKKSSPVTDQDVLLPGRLNNFFARFEDNTVPLTRPATKTCGLSFTAAEVSKTFKRVNPRKAAGPDGIPSRALRACADQLAGVFTDIFNQSLYQSAVPTCFKRATIVPVPKKAKVTELNDYRPVALTSVIMKCFERLVKDHITSTLPDTLDPLQFAYRPNRSTDDAISTTLHTALTHLDKRNAYVRMLFIDYSSAFNTIVPSKLVIKLETLGLDPALCNWVLDFLTGRPQVVRVGNNISSPLILNTGAPQGCVLSPLLYSLFTHDCVATHASNSIIKFADDTTVVGLITNNDETAYREEVRALGVWCQENNLTLNVNKTKEMIVDFRKQQREHPPIHIDGTVVERVASFKFLGIHITDKLNWSTHTDSIVKKAQQRLFNLRRLKKFGLSPKALTNFYRCTIERILAGCITAWYGNCTALNRKALQRVVWSAQRITGGKLPALQDTYTTRCHRKAIKIIKDINHPSHCLFTPLSSRRRGQYRCIKAGTERLKNSFYLKAIRLLNSHH
;
A
#
# COMPACT_ATOMS: atom_id res chain seq x y z
N MET A 1 -70.02 30.09 37.80
CA MET A 1 -69.23 31.32 37.75
C MET A 1 -68.11 31.15 36.74
N ALA A 2 -68.23 31.87 35.63
CA ALA A 2 -67.21 31.99 34.61
C ALA A 2 -66.11 32.96 35.07
N ALA A 3 -64.85 32.66 34.75
CA ALA A 3 -63.81 33.67 34.55
C ALA A 3 -62.91 33.19 33.41
N SER A 4 -63.12 33.82 32.26
CA SER A 4 -62.34 33.71 31.04
C SER A 4 -61.08 34.57 31.19
N LEU A 5 -59.91 34.01 30.89
CA LEU A 5 -58.74 34.76 30.44
C LEU A 5 -58.34 34.24 29.06
N ARG A 6 -58.81 34.95 28.01
CA ARG A 6 -58.32 34.83 26.63
C ARG A 6 -56.99 35.59 26.51
N VAL A 7 -55.92 34.90 26.13
CA VAL A 7 -54.66 35.47 25.57
C VAL A 7 -54.18 34.49 24.46
N PRO A 8 -53.64 34.95 23.32
CA PRO A 8 -54.23 34.67 22.01
C PRO A 8 -53.69 33.46 21.23
N ARG A 9 -54.59 32.98 20.35
CA ARG A 9 -54.34 32.13 19.18
C ARG A 9 -53.30 32.76 18.24
N LYS A 10 -52.00 32.42 18.36
CA LYS A 10 -50.96 32.50 17.30
C LYS A 10 -49.59 32.05 17.87
N LEU A 11 -49.41 30.75 18.06
CA LEU A 11 -48.11 30.17 18.49
C LEU A 11 -48.00 28.70 18.07
N CYS A 12 -48.33 28.39 16.81
CA CYS A 12 -48.41 27.02 16.30
C CYS A 12 -47.69 26.77 14.98
N SER A 13 -46.68 27.59 14.65
CA SER A 13 -45.92 27.45 13.40
C SER A 13 -44.41 27.56 13.63
N PHE A 14 -43.86 26.76 14.54
CA PHE A 14 -42.41 26.57 14.60
C PHE A 14 -42.03 25.32 13.80
N LEU A 15 -41.18 25.51 12.77
CA LEU A 15 -40.62 24.47 11.92
C LEU A 15 -39.97 23.36 12.75
N PHE A 16 -40.64 22.22 12.86
CA PHE A 16 -40.05 20.98 13.37
C PHE A 16 -39.69 20.06 12.20
N PHE A 17 -38.41 19.95 11.89
CA PHE A 17 -37.86 18.84 11.13
C PHE A 17 -37.86 17.59 12.03
N TYR A 18 -38.89 16.74 11.93
CA TYR A 18 -38.90 15.44 12.62
C TYR A 18 -38.29 14.36 11.73
N VAL A 19 -36.97 14.18 11.83
CA VAL A 19 -36.30 12.98 11.31
C VAL A 19 -36.18 11.97 12.44
N LEU A 20 -36.99 10.92 12.38
CA LEU A 20 -36.95 9.85 13.36
C LEU A 20 -35.87 8.83 12.96
N PHE A 21 -34.93 8.52 13.86
CA PHE A 21 -33.87 7.53 13.63
C PHE A 21 -34.09 6.29 14.49
N LEU A 22 -34.19 5.13 13.86
CA LEU A 22 -33.93 3.84 14.52
C LEU A 22 -32.45 3.54 14.31
N THR A 23 -31.62 3.30 15.34
CA THR A 23 -30.17 3.13 15.13
C THR A 23 -29.65 1.80 15.70
N LEU A 24 -28.78 1.13 14.92
CA LEU A 24 -27.97 -0.02 15.35
C LEU A 24 -26.48 0.36 15.51
N VAL A 25 -26.14 1.67 15.45
CA VAL A 25 -24.76 2.18 15.63
C VAL A 25 -24.47 2.42 17.12
N PRO A 26 -23.24 2.15 17.58
CA PRO A 26 -22.82 2.51 18.94
C PRO A 26 -22.81 4.02 19.25
N GLN A 27 -22.61 4.90 18.27
CA GLN A 27 -22.56 6.37 18.41
C GLN A 27 -23.05 7.08 17.13
N VAL A 28 -24.00 8.01 17.24
CA VAL A 28 -24.50 8.87 16.15
C VAL A 28 -24.43 10.32 16.61
N ILE A 29 -23.84 11.20 15.81
CA ILE A 29 -23.76 12.64 16.09
C ILE A 29 -24.61 13.37 15.06
N LEU A 30 -25.63 14.09 15.53
CA LEU A 30 -26.55 14.87 14.70
C LEU A 30 -26.10 16.34 14.65
N GLY A 31 -26.01 16.91 13.45
CA GLY A 31 -25.90 18.35 13.24
C GLY A 31 -27.07 18.86 12.40
N PHE A 32 -27.82 19.83 12.93
CA PHE A 32 -28.90 20.52 12.19
C PHE A 32 -28.41 21.88 11.67
N ILE A 33 -28.79 22.21 10.43
CA ILE A 33 -28.70 23.55 9.86
C ILE A 33 -30.08 23.89 9.30
N THR A 34 -30.72 24.95 9.82
CA THR A 34 -32.00 25.48 9.32
C THR A 34 -31.83 26.91 8.83
N TYR A 35 -32.67 27.31 7.85
CA TYR A 35 -32.71 28.66 7.28
C TYR A 35 -34.14 29.21 7.40
N SER A 36 -34.34 30.38 8.02
CA SER A 36 -35.58 31.18 7.91
C SER A 36 -35.34 32.65 8.30
N ARG A 37 -36.05 33.58 7.64
CA ARG A 37 -35.63 34.97 7.38
C ARG A 37 -36.35 36.07 8.18
N GLU A 38 -37.56 35.91 8.73
CA GLU A 38 -38.37 37.10 9.08
C GLU A 38 -39.08 37.14 10.45
N GLU A 39 -39.16 36.08 11.25
CA GLU A 39 -39.87 36.14 12.55
C GLU A 39 -38.96 36.25 13.79
N LEU A 40 -37.64 36.06 13.65
CA LEU A 40 -36.68 36.20 14.77
C LEU A 40 -36.48 37.66 15.23
N LEU A 41 -36.81 38.64 14.38
CA LEU A 41 -36.72 40.06 14.72
C LEU A 41 -37.87 40.52 15.64
N ASN A 42 -39.04 39.88 15.58
CA ASN A 42 -40.21 40.23 16.40
C ASN A 42 -40.19 39.62 17.82
N ILE A 43 -39.34 38.63 18.09
CA ILE A 43 -39.17 38.10 19.45
C ILE A 43 -38.31 39.04 20.32
N ARG A 44 -37.48 39.90 19.70
CA ARG A 44 -36.64 40.87 20.42
C ARG A 44 -37.39 42.11 20.93
N SER A 45 -38.57 42.42 20.39
CA SER A 45 -39.34 43.62 20.77
C SER A 45 -40.41 43.36 21.84
N ALA A 46 -40.65 42.11 22.24
CA ALA A 46 -41.69 41.73 23.19
C ALA A 46 -41.12 40.93 24.38
N SER A 47 -40.11 41.46 25.05
CA SER A 47 -39.79 41.09 26.43
C SER A 47 -38.95 42.20 27.07
N THR A 48 -39.61 43.01 27.90
CA THR A 48 -38.99 43.99 28.78
C THR A 48 -37.95 43.34 29.68
N HIS A 49 -36.81 44.04 29.83
CA HIS A 49 -35.70 43.79 30.75
C HIS A 49 -35.95 42.75 31.85
N HIS A 50 -35.30 41.58 31.76
CA HIS A 50 -34.62 40.89 32.86
C HIS A 50 -33.66 39.83 32.29
N GLN A 51 -32.44 39.80 32.81
CA GLN A 51 -31.38 38.85 32.44
C GLN A 51 -31.83 37.40 32.69
N TYR A 52 -31.77 36.57 31.65
CA TYR A 52 -31.64 35.12 31.78
C TYR A 52 -30.61 34.61 30.76
N ASP A 53 -29.34 34.65 31.15
CA ASP A 53 -28.34 33.69 30.69
C ASP A 53 -28.69 32.33 31.33
N GLN A 54 -29.43 31.48 30.62
CA GLN A 54 -29.52 30.06 30.95
C GLN A 54 -29.28 29.21 29.71
N GLU A 55 -28.04 28.74 29.61
CA GLU A 55 -27.71 27.52 28.88
C GLU A 55 -28.59 26.38 29.41
N TYR A 56 -29.43 25.81 28.54
CA TYR A 56 -30.04 24.51 28.83
C TYR A 56 -28.96 23.43 28.78
N VAL A 57 -28.29 23.22 29.90
CA VAL A 57 -27.40 22.08 30.13
C VAL A 57 -28.25 20.82 30.32
N PHE A 58 -28.36 20.00 29.28
CA PHE A 58 -28.71 18.59 29.50
C PHE A 58 -27.58 17.96 30.31
N ARG A 59 -27.84 17.66 31.60
CA ARG A 59 -26.89 17.04 32.53
C ARG A 59 -26.09 15.92 31.86
N ASP A 60 -24.77 15.97 32.02
CA ASP A 60 -23.78 15.01 31.54
C ASP A 60 -24.25 13.56 31.65
N ALA A 61 -24.69 13.00 30.52
CA ALA A 61 -24.77 11.56 30.37
C ALA A 61 -23.36 11.05 30.07
N ASP A 62 -22.73 10.47 31.09
CA ASP A 62 -21.45 9.75 31.03
C ASP A 62 -21.21 9.06 29.66
N PRO A 63 -20.09 9.32 28.96
CA PRO A 63 -19.78 8.65 27.72
C PRO A 63 -19.43 7.19 28.02
N VAL A 64 -20.44 6.32 27.99
CA VAL A 64 -20.24 4.87 27.95
C VAL A 64 -19.58 4.54 26.61
N PHE A 65 -18.25 4.40 26.64
CA PHE A 65 -17.50 3.75 25.58
C PHE A 65 -18.14 2.38 25.30
N CYS A 66 -18.82 2.24 24.16
CA CYS A 66 -19.27 0.95 23.66
C CYS A 66 -18.03 0.08 23.35
N LEU A 67 -17.68 -0.78 24.30
CA LEU A 67 -16.51 -1.67 24.27
C LEU A 67 -16.65 -2.87 23.33
N THR A 68 -17.52 -2.83 22.32
CA THR A 68 -17.54 -3.85 21.27
C THR A 68 -16.74 -3.37 20.07
N ASN A 69 -15.42 -3.26 20.24
CA ASN A 69 -14.46 -3.19 19.15
C ASN A 69 -14.33 -4.58 18.50
N ARG A 70 -15.40 -5.03 17.84
CA ARG A 70 -15.35 -6.14 16.91
C ARG A 70 -15.43 -5.53 15.52
N THR A 71 -14.40 -5.77 14.72
CA THR A 71 -14.25 -5.27 13.35
C THR A 71 -15.56 -5.38 12.58
N THR A 72 -16.18 -4.25 12.27
CA THR A 72 -17.46 -4.18 11.58
C THR A 72 -17.25 -4.27 10.08
N GLU A 73 -17.68 -5.39 9.48
CA GLU A 73 -18.06 -5.43 8.08
C GLU A 73 -19.56 -5.12 7.99
N TRP A 74 -19.91 -4.10 7.19
CA TRP A 74 -21.29 -3.71 6.91
C TRP A 74 -21.74 -4.40 5.61
N ILE A 75 -22.90 -5.05 5.63
CA ILE A 75 -23.51 -5.67 4.44
C ILE A 75 -24.85 -4.95 4.16
N PRO A 76 -25.12 -4.53 2.92
CA PRO A 76 -26.43 -4.02 2.51
C PRO A 76 -27.52 -5.08 2.71
N CYS A 77 -28.69 -4.68 3.21
CA CYS A 77 -29.84 -5.59 3.33
C CYS A 77 -30.36 -6.15 1.98
N SER A 78 -29.87 -5.64 0.84
CA SER A 78 -30.27 -6.04 -0.51
C SER A 78 -29.54 -7.27 -1.09
N ASP A 79 -28.59 -7.89 -0.37
CA ASP A 79 -27.87 -9.08 -0.86
C ASP A 79 -28.74 -10.36 -0.79
N PRO A 80 -29.19 -10.94 -1.92
CA PRO A 80 -30.22 -12.00 -1.93
C PRO A 80 -29.76 -13.34 -1.35
N LYS A 81 -28.45 -13.58 -1.24
CA LYS A 81 -27.89 -14.93 -1.01
C LYS A 81 -27.89 -15.43 0.45
N LYS A 82 -28.54 -14.75 1.40
CA LYS A 82 -28.56 -15.17 2.83
C LYS A 82 -29.91 -15.02 3.52
N ARG A 83 -31.02 -15.31 2.82
CA ARG A 83 -32.39 -15.22 3.36
C ARG A 83 -32.85 -16.36 4.27
N LEU A 84 -32.04 -17.40 4.49
CA LEU A 84 -32.45 -18.56 5.29
C LEU A 84 -31.76 -18.59 6.66
N ARG A 85 -32.46 -18.12 7.71
CA ARG A 85 -32.64 -18.84 8.99
C ARG A 85 -33.48 -18.03 10.01
N LYS A 86 -34.52 -18.72 10.50
CA LYS A 86 -35.46 -18.46 11.62
C LYS A 86 -36.48 -17.33 11.46
N ARG A 87 -37.62 -17.70 10.85
CA ARG A 87 -38.97 -17.25 11.27
C ARG A 87 -39.21 -17.75 12.70
N GLY A 88 -39.64 -16.85 13.59
CA GLY A 88 -40.03 -17.20 14.96
C GLY A 88 -40.76 -16.04 15.65
N LYS A 89 -42.07 -16.20 15.77
CA LYS A 89 -43.06 -15.46 16.57
C LYS A 89 -43.23 -13.95 16.31
N ARG A 90 -44.36 -13.63 15.67
CA ARG A 90 -45.03 -12.32 15.70
C ARG A 90 -45.35 -11.98 17.16
N GLY A 91 -44.81 -10.89 17.66
CA GLY A 91 -45.26 -10.20 18.87
C GLY A 91 -45.21 -8.71 18.57
N GLY A 92 -46.37 -8.05 18.62
CA GLY A 92 -46.47 -6.61 18.45
C GLY A 92 -45.56 -5.90 19.45
N LEU A 93 -44.66 -5.05 18.95
CA LEU A 93 -43.81 -4.21 19.78
C LEU A 93 -44.31 -2.78 19.67
N LEU A 94 -45.24 -2.42 20.56
CA LEU A 94 -45.44 -1.02 20.96
C LEU A 94 -44.11 -0.56 21.58
N VAL A 95 -43.29 0.17 20.82
CA VAL A 95 -42.03 0.70 21.33
C VAL A 95 -42.34 1.88 22.26
N ARG A 96 -42.58 1.54 23.53
CA ARG A 96 -42.31 2.44 24.65
C ARG A 96 -40.83 2.83 24.54
N LEU A 97 -40.52 4.12 24.43
CA LEU A 97 -39.16 4.69 24.45
C LEU A 97 -38.46 4.32 25.77
N ARG A 98 -37.97 3.08 25.89
CA ARG A 98 -37.04 2.68 26.94
C ARG A 98 -35.67 3.21 26.55
N ARG A 99 -35.14 4.12 27.37
CA ARG A 99 -33.74 4.58 27.39
C ARG A 99 -32.77 3.39 27.33
N ARG A 100 -32.45 2.89 26.14
CA ARG A 100 -31.17 2.22 25.87
C ARG A 100 -30.24 3.33 25.40
N ALA A 101 -29.19 3.57 26.16
CA ALA A 101 -28.22 4.64 25.96
C ALA A 101 -27.48 4.50 24.61
N HIS A 102 -28.09 5.01 23.54
CA HIS A 102 -27.37 5.51 22.38
C HIS A 102 -27.03 6.97 22.70
N LEU A 103 -25.74 7.31 22.82
CA LEU A 103 -25.33 8.70 22.98
C LEU A 103 -25.66 9.44 21.67
N PHE A 104 -26.74 10.23 21.70
CA PHE A 104 -26.98 11.30 20.76
C PHE A 104 -26.41 12.58 21.39
N ASP A 105 -25.31 13.07 20.86
CA ASP A 105 -24.74 14.35 21.25
C ASP A 105 -25.35 15.45 20.37
N TYR A 106 -26.23 16.27 20.94
CA TYR A 106 -26.90 17.40 20.26
C TYR A 106 -26.14 18.73 20.43
N ASN A 107 -24.97 18.75 21.09
CA ASN A 107 -24.27 19.98 21.50
C ASN A 107 -23.62 20.79 20.37
N HIS A 108 -23.89 20.48 19.10
CA HIS A 108 -23.20 21.07 17.95
C HIS A 108 -24.11 21.58 16.83
N SER A 109 -25.34 22.01 17.15
CA SER A 109 -26.21 22.73 16.23
C SER A 109 -25.66 24.14 15.93
N ARG A 110 -25.59 24.52 14.65
CA ARG A 110 -25.19 25.88 14.22
C ARG A 110 -26.11 26.34 13.10
N ILE A 111 -26.78 27.48 13.31
CA ILE A 111 -27.71 28.08 12.36
C ILE A 111 -26.95 29.06 11.47
N TYR A 112 -27.20 29.03 10.16
CA TYR A 112 -26.63 29.98 9.20
C TYR A 112 -27.76 30.80 8.59
N PRO A 113 -27.65 32.14 8.52
CA PRO A 113 -28.69 32.94 7.92
C PRO A 113 -28.75 32.73 6.40
N PRO A 114 -29.94 32.85 5.77
CA PRO A 114 -30.14 32.61 4.34
C PRO A 114 -29.40 33.60 3.42
N GLN A 115 -28.86 34.68 3.98
CA GLN A 115 -28.04 35.70 3.29
C GLN A 115 -26.53 35.43 3.41
N ALA A 116 -26.11 34.38 4.12
CA ALA A 116 -24.69 34.06 4.27
C ALA A 116 -24.08 33.61 2.93
N ASP A 117 -22.84 34.04 2.66
CA ASP A 117 -22.06 33.52 1.54
C ASP A 117 -21.98 31.99 1.63
N THR A 118 -22.59 31.32 0.64
CA THR A 118 -22.63 29.86 0.50
C THR A 118 -21.24 29.24 0.60
N SER A 119 -20.21 29.89 0.05
CA SER A 119 -18.82 29.41 0.10
C SER A 119 -18.28 29.44 1.53
N MET A 120 -18.55 30.52 2.27
CA MET A 120 -18.15 30.68 3.67
C MET A 120 -18.88 29.68 4.58
N ALA A 121 -20.20 29.52 4.39
CA ALA A 121 -21.02 28.58 5.14
C ALA A 121 -20.55 27.13 4.93
N LEU A 122 -20.31 26.72 3.68
CA LEU A 122 -19.76 25.41 3.34
C LEU A 122 -18.35 25.19 3.91
N ASN A 123 -17.51 26.23 3.94
CA ASN A 123 -16.19 26.14 4.54
C ASN A 123 -16.27 25.94 6.06
N LYS A 124 -17.16 26.66 6.75
CA LYS A 124 -17.37 26.52 8.20
C LYS A 124 -17.99 25.17 8.55
N LEU A 125 -18.94 24.67 7.77
CA LEU A 125 -19.47 23.31 7.89
C LEU A 125 -18.37 22.26 7.72
N TYR A 126 -17.54 22.41 6.69
CA TYR A 126 -16.38 21.53 6.47
C TYR A 126 -15.42 21.52 7.67
N LEU A 127 -15.11 22.70 8.25
CA LEU A 127 -14.26 22.80 9.43
C LEU A 127 -14.87 22.11 10.64
N THR A 128 -16.17 22.29 10.89
CA THR A 128 -16.90 21.62 11.97
C THR A 128 -16.86 20.11 11.79
N LEU A 129 -17.19 19.60 10.61
CA LEU A 129 -17.14 18.16 10.32
C LEU A 129 -15.73 17.61 10.47
N CYS A 130 -14.70 18.32 10.01
CA CYS A 130 -13.31 17.90 10.23
C CYS A 130 -12.96 17.79 11.72
N LYS A 131 -13.44 18.73 12.55
CA LYS A 131 -13.25 18.69 14.01
C LYS A 131 -13.95 17.46 14.59
N LEU A 132 -15.21 17.24 14.24
CA LEU A 132 -16.00 16.11 14.72
C LEU A 132 -15.44 14.76 14.26
N GLU A 133 -15.05 14.62 13.00
CA GLU A 133 -14.37 13.43 12.48
C GLU A 133 -13.05 13.15 13.19
N THR A 134 -12.38 14.19 13.70
CA THR A 134 -11.13 14.02 14.46
C THR A 134 -11.39 13.51 15.86
N ILE A 135 -12.44 13.98 16.52
CA ILE A 135 -12.82 13.55 17.87
C ILE A 135 -13.48 12.15 17.81
N TYR A 136 -14.34 11.92 16.83
CA TYR A 136 -15.16 10.72 16.66
C TYR A 136 -14.98 10.08 15.26
N PRO A 137 -13.78 9.57 14.92
CA PRO A 137 -13.48 9.05 13.58
C PRO A 137 -14.40 7.92 13.11
N GLU A 138 -14.89 7.11 14.05
CA GLU A 138 -15.72 5.94 13.78
C GLU A 138 -17.24 6.24 13.82
N ALA A 139 -17.63 7.50 14.10
CA ALA A 139 -19.03 7.89 14.18
C ALA A 139 -19.66 8.05 12.80
N ALA A 140 -20.97 7.79 12.74
CA ALA A 140 -21.81 8.26 11.65
C ALA A 140 -22.13 9.74 11.89
N PHE A 141 -21.82 10.57 10.89
CA PHE A 141 -22.19 11.98 10.90
C PHE A 141 -23.40 12.16 10.03
N ILE A 142 -24.41 12.85 10.56
CA ILE A 142 -25.61 13.20 9.84
C ILE A 142 -25.67 14.71 9.71
N VAL A 143 -25.78 15.18 8.47
CA VAL A 143 -25.91 16.59 8.12
C VAL A 143 -27.25 16.76 7.41
N ALA A 144 -28.19 17.43 8.06
CA ALA A 144 -29.52 17.66 7.50
C ALA A 144 -29.80 19.17 7.38
N GLY A 145 -30.51 19.55 6.33
CA GLY A 145 -30.89 20.93 6.05
C GLY A 145 -31.26 21.18 4.59
N ASP A 146 -31.59 22.44 4.29
CA ASP A 146 -31.79 22.94 2.93
C ASP A 146 -30.42 23.26 2.29
N PHE A 147 -30.09 22.54 1.21
CA PHE A 147 -28.86 22.70 0.46
C PHE A 147 -29.12 22.99 -1.03
N ASN A 148 -30.33 23.40 -1.40
CA ASN A 148 -30.70 23.65 -2.81
C ASN A 148 -29.85 24.75 -3.47
N LYS A 149 -29.32 25.68 -2.67
CA LYS A 149 -28.41 26.75 -3.11
C LYS A 149 -26.93 26.41 -2.97
N ALA A 150 -26.58 25.19 -2.55
CA ALA A 150 -25.22 24.82 -2.16
C ALA A 150 -24.80 23.46 -2.73
N ASN A 151 -23.71 23.43 -3.50
CA ASN A 151 -23.14 22.14 -3.94
C ASN A 151 -22.22 21.56 -2.87
N LEU A 152 -22.78 20.75 -1.96
CA LEU A 152 -22.06 20.08 -0.89
C LEU A 152 -20.90 19.21 -1.38
N LYS A 153 -20.96 18.64 -2.59
CA LYS A 153 -19.88 17.79 -3.12
C LYS A 153 -18.57 18.56 -3.34
N THR A 154 -18.61 19.89 -3.47
CA THR A 154 -17.41 20.72 -3.65
C THR A 154 -16.48 20.70 -2.44
N ARG A 155 -17.06 20.69 -1.22
CA ARG A 155 -16.34 20.72 0.07
C ARG A 155 -16.44 19.40 0.85
N LEU A 156 -17.51 18.65 0.66
CA LEU A 156 -17.84 17.39 1.35
C LEU A 156 -18.15 16.26 0.34
N PRO A 157 -17.20 15.86 -0.51
CA PRO A 157 -17.43 14.83 -1.54
C PRO A 157 -17.76 13.43 -0.98
N LYS A 158 -17.62 13.22 0.33
CA LYS A 158 -17.87 11.94 1.02
C LYS A 158 -19.24 11.89 1.71
N CYS A 159 -20.00 12.97 1.67
CA CYS A 159 -21.35 13.03 2.19
C CYS A 159 -22.30 12.52 1.10
N TYR A 160 -23.06 11.49 1.41
CA TYR A 160 -24.06 10.89 0.52
C TYR A 160 -25.44 11.29 0.99
N GLN A 161 -26.26 11.80 0.07
CA GLN A 161 -27.65 12.12 0.33
C GLN A 161 -28.47 10.83 0.44
N HIS A 162 -29.35 10.75 1.43
CA HIS A 162 -30.20 9.58 1.69
C HIS A 162 -31.69 9.81 1.41
N ILE A 163 -32.09 11.07 1.17
CA ILE A 163 -33.48 11.44 0.85
C ILE A 163 -33.59 11.59 -0.66
N ASP A 164 -34.41 10.73 -1.27
CA ASP A 164 -34.66 10.60 -2.71
C ASP A 164 -36.13 10.82 -3.07
N CYS A 165 -36.98 11.17 -2.10
CA CYS A 165 -38.40 11.45 -2.28
C CYS A 165 -38.71 12.95 -2.15
N ALA A 166 -39.84 13.37 -2.70
CA ALA A 166 -40.35 14.73 -2.53
C ALA A 166 -40.71 14.96 -1.05
N THR A 167 -40.36 16.14 -0.55
CA THR A 167 -40.66 16.54 0.84
C THR A 167 -41.62 17.71 0.91
N ARG A 168 -41.83 18.42 -0.22
CA ARG A 168 -42.87 19.46 -0.36
C ARG A 168 -43.22 19.67 -1.83
N GLY A 169 -44.51 19.62 -2.18
CA GLY A 169 -45.03 20.02 -3.50
C GLY A 169 -44.30 19.39 -4.69
N GLY A 170 -43.95 18.09 -4.59
CA GLY A 170 -43.22 17.35 -5.63
C GLY A 170 -41.70 17.62 -5.71
N LYS A 171 -41.15 18.49 -4.86
CA LYS A 171 -39.71 18.80 -4.79
C LYS A 171 -39.08 18.26 -3.50
N THR A 172 -37.81 17.87 -3.56
CA THR A 172 -37.00 17.50 -2.40
C THR A 172 -36.27 18.74 -1.89
N LEU A 173 -36.84 19.40 -0.88
CA LEU A 173 -36.20 20.58 -0.27
C LEU A 173 -35.28 20.20 0.89
N ASP A 174 -35.61 19.08 1.53
CA ASP A 174 -34.99 18.64 2.77
C ASP A 174 -33.99 17.54 2.47
N HIS A 175 -32.70 17.86 2.57
CA HIS A 175 -31.67 16.85 2.32
C HIS A 175 -31.08 16.34 3.62
N CYS A 176 -30.74 15.06 3.64
CA CYS A 176 -29.99 14.43 4.72
C CYS A 176 -28.79 13.70 4.14
N TYR A 177 -27.61 14.08 4.61
CA TYR A 177 -26.34 13.55 4.17
C TYR A 177 -25.66 12.76 5.28
N SER A 178 -24.96 11.67 4.92
CA SER A 178 -24.05 11.00 5.85
C SER A 178 -22.74 10.57 5.21
N ASN A 179 -21.73 10.27 6.05
CA ASN A 179 -20.43 9.77 5.61
C ASN A 179 -20.44 8.30 5.12
N PHE A 180 -21.59 7.64 5.17
CA PHE A 180 -21.77 6.25 4.74
C PHE A 180 -22.77 6.20 3.59
N ARG A 181 -22.36 5.60 2.46
CA ARG A 181 -23.25 5.41 1.32
C ARG A 181 -24.32 4.37 1.67
N ASP A 182 -25.55 4.62 1.23
CA ASP A 182 -26.71 3.71 1.40
C ASP A 182 -26.93 3.29 2.87
N ALA A 183 -26.57 4.16 3.81
CA ALA A 183 -26.66 3.86 5.23
C ALA A 183 -28.11 3.88 5.72
N TYR A 184 -28.94 4.70 5.10
CA TYR A 184 -30.33 4.88 5.46
C TYR A 184 -31.22 4.78 4.23
N LYS A 185 -32.39 4.15 4.41
CA LYS A 185 -33.51 4.23 3.48
C LYS A 185 -34.48 5.29 3.99
N ALA A 186 -34.78 6.28 3.17
CA ALA A 186 -35.82 7.27 3.45
C ALA A 186 -37.20 6.68 3.19
N LEU A 187 -38.12 6.94 4.12
CA LEU A 187 -39.54 6.65 3.97
C LEU A 187 -40.34 7.93 4.26
N PRO A 188 -41.09 8.45 3.28
CA PRO A 188 -41.96 9.59 3.54
C PRO A 188 -43.11 9.18 4.48
N ARG A 189 -43.51 10.13 5.31
CA ARG A 189 -44.61 10.06 6.27
C ARG A 189 -45.43 11.34 6.15
N PRO A 190 -46.74 11.28 6.46
CA PRO A 190 -47.58 12.47 6.46
C PRO A 190 -46.95 13.61 7.30
N PRO A 191 -47.24 14.87 6.95
CA PRO A 191 -46.78 16.02 7.71
C PRO A 191 -47.17 15.89 9.19
N PHE A 192 -46.25 16.28 10.08
CA PHE A 192 -46.52 16.24 11.51
C PHE A 192 -47.18 17.55 11.95
N GLY A 193 -48.43 17.49 12.40
CA GLY A 193 -49.19 18.68 12.83
C GLY A 193 -49.53 19.62 11.67
N LYS A 194 -49.09 20.88 11.76
CA LYS A 194 -49.35 21.94 10.76
C LYS A 194 -48.20 22.16 9.77
N ALA A 195 -47.24 21.26 9.70
CA ALA A 195 -46.12 21.37 8.78
C ALA A 195 -46.61 21.31 7.32
N ASP A 196 -46.03 22.14 6.45
CA ASP A 196 -46.23 22.13 5.00
C ASP A 196 -45.22 21.22 4.26
N HIS A 197 -44.46 20.43 5.03
CA HIS A 197 -43.49 19.44 4.57
C HIS A 197 -43.86 18.04 5.07
N ASP A 198 -43.63 17.02 4.24
CA ASP A 198 -43.74 15.61 4.62
C ASP A 198 -42.61 15.24 5.61
N SER A 199 -42.95 14.43 6.61
CA SER A 199 -41.96 13.93 7.57
C SER A 199 -41.17 12.78 6.97
N ILE A 200 -39.85 12.69 7.22
CA ILE A 200 -39.02 11.60 6.68
C ILE A 200 -38.53 10.69 7.81
N LEU A 201 -38.84 9.39 7.70
CA LEU A 201 -38.32 8.33 8.56
C LEU A 201 -37.09 7.70 7.91
N LEU A 202 -35.92 7.79 8.56
CA LEU A 202 -34.68 7.18 8.08
C LEU A 202 -34.42 5.84 8.78
N ILE A 203 -34.52 4.73 8.02
CA ILE A 203 -34.28 3.38 8.52
C ILE A 203 -32.87 2.90 8.13
N PRO A 204 -32.06 2.38 9.06
CA PRO A 204 -30.76 1.79 8.73
C PRO A 204 -30.89 0.66 7.73
N ALA A 205 -30.16 0.74 6.62
CA ALA A 205 -30.17 -0.28 5.57
C ALA A 205 -29.08 -1.36 5.74
N TYR A 206 -28.38 -1.40 6.89
CA TYR A 206 -27.25 -2.30 7.16
C TYR A 206 -27.47 -3.18 8.41
N ARG A 207 -26.75 -4.31 8.48
CA ARG A 207 -26.63 -5.17 9.68
C ARG A 207 -25.17 -5.33 10.12
N GLN A 208 -24.94 -5.44 11.42
CA GLN A 208 -23.62 -5.72 11.99
C GLN A 208 -23.23 -7.20 11.79
N LYS A 209 -22.10 -7.47 11.13
CA LYS A 209 -21.52 -8.82 11.01
C LYS A 209 -20.51 -9.07 12.14
N LEU A 210 -20.81 -9.99 13.06
CA LEU A 210 -19.85 -10.46 14.05
C LEU A 210 -19.00 -11.58 13.42
N LYS A 211 -17.72 -11.32 13.12
CA LYS A 211 -16.78 -12.40 12.78
C LYS A 211 -16.30 -13.08 14.06
N GLN A 212 -16.73 -14.32 14.30
CA GLN A 212 -16.11 -15.22 15.27
C GLN A 212 -15.15 -16.11 14.49
N GLU A 213 -13.85 -15.85 14.61
CA GLU A 213 -12.81 -16.73 14.08
C GLU A 213 -12.22 -17.53 15.26
N ALA A 214 -11.84 -18.79 15.03
CA ALA A 214 -11.26 -19.63 16.07
C ALA A 214 -9.82 -19.19 16.43
N PRO A 215 -9.36 -19.40 17.69
CA PRO A 215 -7.97 -19.14 18.05
C PRO A 215 -7.01 -20.09 17.32
N THR A 216 -5.86 -19.59 16.88
CA THR A 216 -4.81 -20.35 16.20
C THR A 216 -3.64 -20.65 17.14
N LEU A 217 -3.20 -21.91 17.18
CA LEU A 217 -1.96 -22.32 17.86
C LEU A 217 -0.77 -22.13 16.91
N ARG A 218 0.35 -21.62 17.43
CA ARG A 218 1.57 -21.42 16.66
C ARG A 218 2.79 -21.84 17.48
N SER A 219 3.60 -22.73 16.94
CA SER A 219 4.92 -23.07 17.49
C SER A 219 5.95 -22.02 17.07
N VAL A 220 6.81 -21.61 18.01
CA VAL A 220 7.91 -20.66 17.77
C VAL A 220 9.16 -21.12 18.51
N GLN A 221 10.32 -21.01 17.85
CA GLN A 221 11.62 -21.18 18.50
C GLN A 221 11.86 -20.03 19.48
N ARG A 222 12.21 -20.38 20.73
CA ARG A 222 12.46 -19.42 21.80
C ARG A 222 13.96 -19.21 21.99
N TRP A 223 14.47 -18.25 21.24
CA TRP A 223 15.87 -17.84 21.30
C TRP A 223 16.17 -17.02 22.56
N SER A 224 17.26 -17.36 23.25
CA SER A 224 17.85 -16.64 24.40
C SER A 224 19.32 -16.36 24.13
N ASP A 225 19.91 -15.42 24.89
CA ASP A 225 21.34 -15.13 24.78
C ASP A 225 22.18 -16.35 25.20
N GLN A 226 21.69 -17.13 26.17
CA GLN A 226 22.29 -18.43 26.54
C GLN A 226 22.33 -19.42 25.37
N ALA A 227 21.23 -19.53 24.61
CA ALA A 227 21.19 -20.42 23.46
C ALA A 227 22.15 -19.96 22.35
N ASP A 228 22.28 -18.64 22.15
CA ASP A 228 23.26 -18.08 21.22
C ASP A 228 24.70 -18.43 21.66
N SER A 229 25.04 -18.29 22.95
CA SER A 229 26.38 -18.65 23.48
C SER A 229 26.67 -20.15 23.41
N THR A 230 25.72 -21.00 23.79
CA THR A 230 25.91 -22.46 23.71
C THR A 230 26.15 -22.93 22.27
N LEU A 231 25.48 -22.32 21.28
CA LEU A 231 25.76 -22.61 19.86
C LEU A 231 27.14 -22.10 19.42
N GLN A 232 27.57 -20.93 19.90
CA GLN A 232 28.91 -20.41 19.63
C GLN A 232 29.99 -21.36 20.16
N ASP A 233 29.87 -21.83 21.40
CA ASP A 233 30.81 -22.77 22.00
C ASP A 233 30.82 -24.10 21.24
N CYS A 234 29.62 -24.62 20.91
CA CYS A 234 29.48 -25.84 20.10
C CYS A 234 30.25 -25.72 18.78
N PHE A 235 30.00 -24.66 17.99
CA PHE A 235 30.63 -24.49 16.68
C PHE A 235 32.12 -24.09 16.75
N HIS A 236 32.59 -23.57 17.88
CA HIS A 236 34.00 -23.23 18.06
C HIS A 236 34.90 -24.47 18.21
N HIS A 237 34.36 -25.54 18.79
CA HIS A 237 35.11 -26.78 19.05
C HIS A 237 34.94 -27.86 17.97
N VAL A 238 34.16 -27.58 16.94
CA VAL A 238 33.93 -28.52 15.84
C VAL A 238 35.13 -28.53 14.91
N ASP A 239 35.64 -29.73 14.62
CA ASP A 239 36.60 -29.94 13.55
C ASP A 239 35.87 -29.98 12.20
N TRP A 240 35.76 -28.82 11.56
CA TRP A 240 35.07 -28.69 10.27
C TRP A 240 35.78 -29.45 9.13
N GLU A 241 37.08 -29.69 9.26
CA GLU A 241 37.89 -30.39 8.26
C GLU A 241 37.47 -31.85 8.11
N MET A 242 37.00 -32.48 9.20
CA MET A 242 36.44 -33.84 9.17
C MET A 242 35.32 -33.97 8.12
N PHE A 243 34.44 -32.98 7.99
CA PHE A 243 33.35 -33.01 7.01
C PHE A 243 33.87 -32.90 5.57
N ARG A 244 34.95 -32.15 5.35
CA ARG A 244 35.59 -32.03 4.04
C ARG A 244 36.27 -33.32 3.62
N ILE A 245 36.99 -33.96 4.54
CA ILE A 245 37.64 -35.26 4.30
C ILE A 245 36.59 -36.35 4.04
N ALA A 246 35.54 -36.40 4.88
CA ALA A 246 34.50 -37.42 4.77
C ALA A 246 33.67 -37.34 3.48
N SER A 247 33.63 -36.17 2.83
CA SER A 247 32.88 -35.96 1.59
C SER A 247 33.69 -36.24 0.33
N ASP A 248 34.96 -36.65 0.42
CA ASP A 248 35.82 -37.00 -0.72
C ASP A 248 35.75 -35.99 -1.89
N ASN A 249 35.85 -34.69 -1.56
CA ASN A 249 35.73 -33.56 -2.49
C ASN A 249 34.36 -33.39 -3.19
N ASN A 250 33.33 -34.16 -2.83
CA ASN A 250 31.96 -33.96 -3.27
C ASN A 250 31.33 -32.76 -2.56
N ILE A 251 31.13 -31.67 -3.30
CA ILE A 251 30.63 -30.40 -2.76
C ILE A 251 29.18 -30.46 -2.28
N ASP A 252 28.36 -31.36 -2.85
CA ASP A 252 26.99 -31.59 -2.39
C ASP A 252 26.99 -32.25 -1.00
N GLU A 253 27.73 -33.34 -0.84
CA GLU A 253 27.85 -34.07 0.44
C GLU A 253 28.50 -33.22 1.52
N TYR A 254 29.53 -32.44 1.18
CA TYR A 254 30.19 -31.55 2.12
C TYR A 254 29.23 -30.50 2.68
N ALA A 255 28.53 -29.78 1.78
CA ALA A 255 27.61 -28.72 2.18
C ALA A 255 26.39 -29.27 2.92
N ASP A 256 25.84 -30.42 2.49
CA ASP A 256 24.70 -31.07 3.15
C ASP A 256 25.06 -31.50 4.57
N SER A 257 26.21 -32.15 4.76
CA SER A 257 26.65 -32.64 6.08
C SER A 257 26.88 -31.49 7.06
N VAL A 258 27.53 -30.41 6.60
CA VAL A 258 27.73 -29.20 7.42
C VAL A 258 26.38 -28.54 7.76
N CYS A 259 25.47 -28.41 6.80
CA CYS A 259 24.16 -27.80 7.03
C CYS A 259 23.31 -28.63 8.00
N GLU A 260 23.34 -29.95 7.85
CA GLU A 260 22.60 -30.88 8.69
C GLU A 260 23.11 -30.90 10.12
N PHE A 261 24.43 -30.87 10.31
CA PHE A 261 25.05 -30.73 11.62
C PHE A 261 24.61 -29.43 12.32
N ILE A 262 24.71 -28.29 11.63
CA ILE A 262 24.26 -26.99 12.17
C ILE A 262 22.77 -27.02 12.53
N ARG A 263 21.93 -27.59 11.66
CA ARG A 263 20.48 -27.70 11.89
C ARG A 263 20.19 -28.50 13.17
N THR A 264 20.86 -29.63 13.34
CA THR A 264 20.73 -30.51 14.51
C THR A 264 21.12 -29.80 15.79
N CYS A 265 22.29 -29.14 15.82
CA CYS A 265 22.72 -28.36 16.99
C CYS A 265 21.70 -27.26 17.37
N VAL A 266 21.11 -26.59 16.38
CA VAL A 266 20.08 -25.58 16.63
C VAL A 266 18.80 -26.19 17.21
N GLU A 267 18.38 -27.36 16.74
CA GLU A 267 17.20 -28.05 17.26
C GLU A 267 17.39 -28.54 18.70
N ASP A 268 18.60 -29.00 19.03
CA ASP A 268 18.95 -29.47 20.37
C ASP A 268 19.06 -28.33 21.39
N VAL A 269 19.62 -27.18 20.97
CA VAL A 269 19.87 -26.05 21.87
C VAL A 269 18.66 -25.12 22.00
N VAL A 270 17.84 -24.95 20.96
CA VAL A 270 16.80 -23.91 20.91
C VAL A 270 15.39 -24.49 21.15
N PRO A 271 14.77 -24.25 22.32
CA PRO A 271 13.48 -24.86 22.66
C PRO A 271 12.31 -24.31 21.83
N ILE A 272 11.34 -25.18 21.52
CA ILE A 272 10.10 -24.84 20.81
C ILE A 272 8.98 -24.53 21.83
N ALA A 273 8.35 -23.35 21.71
CA ALA A 273 7.22 -22.94 22.54
C ALA A 273 5.93 -22.80 21.71
N THR A 274 4.81 -23.29 22.24
CA THR A 274 3.48 -23.17 21.59
C THR A 274 2.71 -21.96 22.13
N ILE A 275 2.31 -21.05 21.23
CA ILE A 275 1.58 -19.82 21.57
C ILE A 275 0.17 -19.86 20.97
N LYS A 276 -0.86 -19.67 21.81
CA LYS A 276 -2.26 -19.51 21.38
C LYS A 276 -2.57 -18.05 21.06
N THR A 277 -3.01 -17.78 19.83
CA THR A 277 -3.32 -16.44 19.32
C THR A 277 -4.81 -16.30 19.00
N PHE A 278 -5.43 -15.20 19.42
CA PHE A 278 -6.86 -14.95 19.21
C PHE A 278 -7.07 -13.92 18.07
N PRO A 279 -8.03 -14.14 17.16
CA PRO A 279 -8.33 -13.20 16.09
C PRO A 279 -8.90 -11.90 16.65
N ASN A 280 -8.30 -10.77 16.26
CA ASN A 280 -8.58 -9.40 16.74
C ASN A 280 -8.15 -9.09 18.19
N GLN A 281 -7.24 -9.87 18.80
CA GLN A 281 -6.70 -9.49 20.10
C GLN A 281 -5.86 -8.22 19.99
N LYS A 282 -6.35 -7.13 20.60
CA LYS A 282 -5.57 -5.92 20.78
C LYS A 282 -4.45 -6.18 21.79
N PRO A 283 -3.24 -5.64 21.59
CA PRO A 283 -2.10 -5.92 22.47
C PRO A 283 -2.31 -5.49 23.93
N TRP A 284 -3.15 -4.49 24.18
CA TRP A 284 -3.50 -4.01 25.53
C TRP A 284 -4.66 -4.79 26.18
N ILE A 285 -5.16 -5.86 25.56
CA ILE A 285 -6.15 -6.77 26.15
C ILE A 285 -5.42 -8.05 26.55
N ASP A 286 -4.88 -8.03 27.76
CA ASP A 286 -4.07 -9.08 28.37
C ASP A 286 -4.94 -10.08 29.17
N GLY A 287 -4.31 -10.92 29.99
CA GLY A 287 -5.01 -11.83 30.90
C GLY A 287 -5.84 -11.08 31.95
N SER A 288 -5.30 -10.00 32.52
CA SER A 288 -5.93 -9.24 33.60
C SER A 288 -7.24 -8.56 33.17
N ILE A 289 -7.28 -7.96 31.98
CA ILE A 289 -8.47 -7.35 31.41
C ILE A 289 -9.54 -8.40 31.08
N ARG A 290 -9.14 -9.59 30.63
CA ARG A 290 -10.07 -10.69 30.33
C ARG A 290 -10.79 -11.19 31.59
N VAL A 291 -10.09 -11.27 32.73
CA VAL A 291 -10.70 -11.59 34.02
C VAL A 291 -11.76 -10.54 34.39
N LYS A 292 -11.43 -9.26 34.29
CA LYS A 292 -12.39 -8.16 34.56
C LYS A 292 -13.59 -8.15 33.60
N LEU A 293 -13.40 -8.55 32.34
CA LEU A 293 -14.46 -8.65 31.34
C LEU A 293 -15.43 -9.80 31.64
N LYS A 294 -14.91 -10.94 32.13
CA LYS A 294 -15.74 -12.05 32.64
C LYS A 294 -16.55 -11.59 33.85
N ALA A 295 -15.92 -10.98 34.85
CA ALA A 295 -16.59 -10.49 36.06
C ALA A 295 -17.76 -9.54 35.75
N ARG A 296 -17.57 -8.55 34.86
CA ARG A 296 -18.66 -7.66 34.40
C ARG A 296 -19.81 -8.42 33.73
N THR A 297 -19.51 -9.45 32.95
CA THR A 297 -20.52 -10.23 32.23
C THR A 297 -21.34 -11.08 33.21
N THR A 298 -20.69 -11.69 34.19
CA THR A 298 -21.35 -12.40 35.30
C THR A 298 -22.27 -11.47 36.08
N ALA A 299 -21.76 -10.30 36.51
CA ALA A 299 -22.54 -9.31 37.25
C ALA A 299 -23.74 -8.76 36.44
N PHE A 300 -23.61 -8.65 35.10
CA PHE A 300 -24.74 -8.26 34.24
C PHE A 300 -25.84 -9.33 34.19
N ASN A 301 -25.44 -10.61 34.09
CA ASN A 301 -26.39 -11.71 34.03
C ASN A 301 -27.10 -11.89 35.38
N GLN A 302 -26.36 -11.80 36.49
CA GLN A 302 -26.92 -11.82 37.83
C GLN A 302 -27.85 -10.62 38.07
N GLY A 303 -27.43 -9.41 37.72
CA GLY A 303 -28.26 -8.20 37.87
C GLY A 303 -29.50 -8.16 36.98
N LYS A 304 -29.52 -8.92 35.87
CA LYS A 304 -30.75 -9.14 35.08
C LYS A 304 -31.76 -10.04 35.77
N VAL A 305 -31.29 -11.01 36.56
CA VAL A 305 -32.12 -11.96 37.30
C VAL A 305 -32.60 -11.35 38.61
N SER A 306 -31.71 -10.65 39.34
CA SER A 306 -32.01 -10.05 40.65
C SER A 306 -32.63 -8.66 40.59
N GLY A 307 -32.62 -7.99 39.43
CA GLY A 307 -33.08 -6.60 39.28
C GLY A 307 -32.10 -5.55 39.80
N ASN A 308 -31.03 -5.94 40.49
CA ASN A 308 -30.02 -5.03 41.05
C ASN A 308 -28.79 -4.91 40.12
N MET A 309 -28.48 -3.69 39.68
CA MET A 309 -27.43 -3.40 38.70
C MET A 309 -26.19 -2.73 39.30
N THR A 310 -26.08 -2.59 40.63
CA THR A 310 -24.94 -1.93 41.31
C THR A 310 -23.62 -2.62 41.05
N GLU A 311 -23.56 -3.94 41.22
CA GLU A 311 -22.34 -4.73 41.00
C GLU A 311 -21.88 -4.63 39.53
N TYR A 312 -22.82 -4.68 38.58
CA TYR A 312 -22.51 -4.43 37.17
C TYR A 312 -21.91 -3.04 36.94
N LYS A 313 -22.46 -1.99 37.57
CA LYS A 313 -21.91 -0.62 37.45
C LYS A 313 -20.48 -0.55 37.97
N GLN A 314 -20.20 -1.16 39.13
CA GLN A 314 -18.86 -1.21 39.73
C GLN A 314 -17.87 -2.00 38.84
N CYS A 315 -18.22 -3.21 38.42
CA CYS A 315 -17.40 -4.00 37.50
C CYS A 315 -17.18 -3.29 36.16
N SER A 316 -18.19 -2.60 35.64
CA SER A 316 -18.08 -1.79 34.42
C SER A 316 -17.11 -0.62 34.60
N TYR A 317 -17.16 0.10 35.72
CA TYR A 317 -16.23 1.19 36.01
C TYR A 317 -14.78 0.69 36.17
N SER A 318 -14.59 -0.38 36.96
CA SER A 318 -13.27 -1.02 37.16
C SER A 318 -12.67 -1.50 35.84
N LEU A 319 -13.48 -2.12 34.97
CA LEU A 319 -13.06 -2.52 33.63
C LEU A 319 -12.64 -1.31 32.78
N ARG A 320 -13.42 -0.22 32.77
CA ARG A 320 -13.07 1.00 32.03
C ARG A 320 -11.75 1.59 32.50
N LYS A 321 -11.52 1.68 33.81
CA LYS A 321 -10.27 2.19 34.41
C LYS A 321 -9.07 1.34 33.98
N ALA A 322 -9.19 0.01 34.10
CA ALA A 322 -8.14 -0.91 33.73
C ALA A 322 -7.79 -0.84 32.22
N ILE A 323 -8.80 -0.75 31.36
CA ILE A 323 -8.58 -0.61 29.91
C ILE A 323 -7.88 0.72 29.59
N LYS A 324 -8.30 1.83 30.21
CA LYS A 324 -7.63 3.13 30.00
C LYS A 324 -6.16 3.08 30.41
N GLN A 325 -5.85 2.42 31.53
CA GLN A 325 -4.48 2.24 31.99
C GLN A 325 -3.65 1.37 31.03
N ALA A 326 -4.19 0.22 30.61
CA ALA A 326 -3.52 -0.66 29.65
C ALA A 326 -3.28 0.02 28.29
N MET A 327 -4.24 0.83 27.81
CA MET A 327 -4.06 1.64 26.60
C MET A 327 -2.97 2.70 26.77
N ARG A 328 -2.86 3.33 27.95
CA ARG A 328 -1.80 4.31 28.25
C ARG A 328 -0.42 3.64 28.25
N GLN A 329 -0.26 2.53 28.97
CA GLN A 329 1.00 1.77 28.97
C GLN A 329 1.41 1.34 27.56
N TYR A 330 0.45 0.89 26.75
CA TYR A 330 0.73 0.54 25.36
C TYR A 330 1.12 1.74 24.51
N ARG A 331 0.47 2.89 24.70
CA ARG A 331 0.86 4.16 24.08
C ARG A 331 2.31 4.50 24.44
N ASP A 332 2.65 4.48 25.72
CA ASP A 332 3.98 4.86 26.21
C ASP A 332 5.05 3.92 25.63
N LYS A 333 4.75 2.62 25.51
CA LYS A 333 5.60 1.65 24.82
C LYS A 333 5.79 1.97 23.33
N VAL A 334 4.72 2.34 22.62
CA VAL A 334 4.83 2.70 21.20
C VAL A 334 5.62 4.01 21.06
N GLU A 335 5.42 4.98 21.95
CA GLU A 335 6.13 6.26 21.96
C GLU A 335 7.61 6.12 22.37
N SER A 336 7.97 5.19 23.25
CA SER A 336 9.38 4.89 23.55
C SER A 336 10.09 4.27 22.33
N GLN A 337 9.40 3.38 21.61
CA GLN A 337 9.89 2.83 20.34
C GLN A 337 10.05 3.90 19.24
N PHE A 338 9.31 5.01 19.31
CA PHE A 338 9.49 6.16 18.42
C PHE A 338 10.80 6.93 18.66
N ASN A 339 11.28 6.94 19.90
CA ASN A 339 12.53 7.60 20.28
C ASN A 339 13.74 6.66 20.18
N GLY A 340 13.51 5.35 20.22
CA GLY A 340 14.53 4.33 19.93
C GLY A 340 14.72 4.05 18.43
N SER A 341 15.60 3.10 18.11
CA SER A 341 15.89 2.67 16.74
C SER A 341 14.92 1.59 16.20
N ASP A 342 13.91 1.16 16.97
CA ASP A 342 12.96 0.09 16.59
C ASP A 342 11.77 0.59 15.75
N THR A 343 12.06 0.98 14.51
CA THR A 343 11.05 1.43 13.53
C THR A 343 9.99 0.37 13.20
N ARG A 344 10.32 -0.93 13.31
CA ARG A 344 9.38 -2.03 13.04
C ARG A 344 8.39 -2.20 14.20
N GLY A 345 8.87 -2.19 15.44
CA GLY A 345 8.02 -2.21 16.63
C GLY A 345 7.03 -1.05 16.63
N MET A 346 7.53 0.16 16.34
CA MET A 346 6.70 1.35 16.13
C MET A 346 5.60 1.10 15.08
N TRP A 347 5.97 0.56 13.90
CA TRP A 347 5.00 0.33 12.82
C TRP A 347 3.96 -0.74 13.16
N GLN A 348 4.37 -1.81 13.84
CA GLN A 348 3.46 -2.83 14.37
C GLN A 348 2.52 -2.27 15.44
N GLY A 349 3.03 -1.36 16.27
CA GLY A 349 2.26 -0.62 17.26
C GLY A 349 1.13 0.18 16.63
N LEU A 350 1.49 1.00 15.64
CA LEU A 350 0.54 1.84 14.90
C LEU A 350 -0.49 1.02 14.13
N GLN A 351 -0.08 -0.12 13.54
CA GLN A 351 -1.01 -1.07 12.89
C GLN A 351 -1.98 -1.68 13.88
N SER A 352 -1.52 -2.04 15.08
CA SER A 352 -2.34 -2.61 16.13
C SER A 352 -3.37 -1.61 16.65
N ILE A 353 -3.03 -0.33 16.73
CA ILE A 353 -3.97 0.74 17.10
C ILE A 353 -5.01 0.93 15.99
N THR A 354 -4.56 1.05 14.74
CA THR A 354 -5.38 1.45 13.60
C THR A 354 -6.08 0.31 12.88
N ASP A 355 -5.93 -0.95 13.33
CA ASP A 355 -6.40 -2.14 12.61
C ASP A 355 -5.98 -2.14 11.15
N TYR A 356 -4.86 -1.49 10.85
CA TYR A 356 -4.32 -1.39 9.50
C TYR A 356 -3.62 -2.71 9.15
N ARG A 357 -4.39 -3.79 9.10
CA ARG A 357 -3.98 -5.04 8.47
C ARG A 357 -4.49 -5.03 7.04
N LYS A 358 -3.60 -5.27 6.08
CA LYS A 358 -4.05 -5.75 4.77
C LYS A 358 -4.81 -7.05 5.06
N LYS A 359 -6.07 -7.15 4.62
CA LYS A 359 -6.76 -8.44 4.61
C LYS A 359 -5.94 -9.35 3.71
N SER A 360 -5.12 -10.23 4.28
CA SER A 360 -4.74 -11.44 3.57
C SER A 360 -6.02 -12.23 3.48
N SER A 361 -6.57 -12.37 2.28
CA SER A 361 -7.55 -13.41 2.05
C SER A 361 -6.87 -14.71 2.49
N PRO A 362 -7.42 -15.45 3.47
CA PRO A 362 -6.92 -16.78 3.72
C PRO A 362 -7.01 -17.50 2.38
N VAL A 363 -5.87 -17.91 1.83
CA VAL A 363 -5.89 -18.90 0.77
C VAL A 363 -6.62 -20.08 1.40
N THR A 364 -7.73 -20.48 0.80
CA THR A 364 -8.59 -21.53 1.33
C THR A 364 -7.72 -22.77 1.52
N ASP A 365 -7.38 -23.08 2.77
CA ASP A 365 -6.60 -24.26 3.20
C ASP A 365 -7.32 -25.59 2.88
N GLN A 366 -8.44 -25.54 2.16
CA GLN A 366 -9.32 -26.68 1.90
C GLN A 366 -8.97 -27.46 0.63
N ASP A 367 -8.24 -26.87 -0.32
CA ASP A 367 -7.84 -27.57 -1.55
C ASP A 367 -6.43 -28.15 -1.40
N VAL A 368 -6.35 -29.43 -1.06
CA VAL A 368 -5.10 -30.19 -0.87
C VAL A 368 -4.31 -30.30 -2.18
N LEU A 369 -4.95 -30.23 -3.34
CA LEU A 369 -4.31 -30.35 -4.66
C LEU A 369 -3.77 -29.01 -5.19
N LEU A 370 -4.15 -27.89 -4.58
CA LEU A 370 -3.75 -26.55 -5.01
C LEU A 370 -2.22 -26.36 -5.08
N PRO A 371 -1.39 -26.82 -4.12
CA PRO A 371 0.07 -26.73 -4.22
C PRO A 371 0.61 -27.41 -5.48
N GLY A 372 0.15 -28.62 -5.80
CA GLY A 372 0.61 -29.36 -6.99
C GLY A 372 0.23 -28.64 -8.30
N ARG A 373 -1.02 -28.18 -8.41
CA ARG A 373 -1.49 -27.39 -9.56
C ARG A 373 -0.68 -26.10 -9.73
N LEU A 374 -0.36 -25.43 -8.63
CA LEU A 374 0.48 -24.23 -8.64
C LEU A 374 1.93 -24.57 -9.02
N ASN A 375 2.49 -25.68 -8.56
CA ASN A 375 3.86 -26.07 -8.88
C ASN A 375 4.02 -26.31 -10.38
N ASN A 376 3.12 -27.13 -10.95
CA ASN A 376 3.06 -27.36 -12.41
C ASN A 376 2.82 -26.06 -13.17
N PHE A 377 1.92 -25.21 -12.69
CA PHE A 377 1.67 -23.91 -13.33
C PHE A 377 2.90 -23.01 -13.32
N PHE A 378 3.63 -22.90 -12.21
CA PHE A 378 4.82 -22.05 -12.15
C PHE A 378 6.00 -22.62 -12.95
N ALA A 379 6.06 -23.94 -13.13
CA ALA A 379 7.04 -24.67 -13.93
C ALA A 379 6.69 -24.75 -15.43
N ARG A 380 5.55 -24.23 -15.89
CA ARG A 380 5.08 -24.36 -17.28
C ARG A 380 5.99 -23.77 -18.37
N PHE A 381 7.01 -23.00 -17.99
CA PHE A 381 8.00 -22.40 -18.89
C PHE A 381 9.30 -23.20 -18.92
N GLU A 382 9.32 -24.37 -18.29
CA GLU A 382 10.47 -25.26 -18.35
C GLU A 382 10.70 -25.71 -19.78
N ASP A 383 11.90 -25.45 -20.29
CA ASP A 383 12.32 -25.80 -21.64
C ASP A 383 13.51 -26.75 -21.56
N ASN A 384 13.23 -28.04 -21.77
CA ASN A 384 14.25 -29.09 -21.82
C ASN A 384 14.86 -29.27 -23.23
N THR A 385 14.47 -28.46 -24.20
CA THR A 385 14.87 -28.65 -25.61
C THR A 385 16.21 -28.01 -25.95
N VAL A 386 16.68 -27.05 -25.15
CA VAL A 386 17.97 -26.37 -25.35
C VAL A 386 19.08 -27.16 -24.65
N PRO A 387 20.08 -27.70 -25.38
CA PRO A 387 21.20 -28.39 -24.76
C PRO A 387 21.96 -27.46 -23.80
N LEU A 388 22.40 -27.98 -22.65
CA LEU A 388 23.34 -27.26 -21.79
C LEU A 388 24.71 -27.21 -22.47
N THR A 389 25.00 -26.12 -23.19
CA THR A 389 26.35 -25.84 -23.66
C THR A 389 27.14 -25.19 -22.54
N ARG A 390 28.15 -25.89 -22.02
CA ARG A 390 29.07 -25.35 -21.00
C ARG A 390 30.26 -24.66 -21.69
N PRO A 391 30.57 -23.40 -21.36
CA PRO A 391 31.84 -22.77 -21.70
C PRO A 391 33.06 -23.62 -21.39
N ALA A 392 34.11 -23.48 -22.22
CA ALA A 392 35.40 -24.13 -21.99
C ALA A 392 35.99 -23.74 -20.63
N THR A 393 36.39 -24.75 -19.85
CA THR A 393 36.80 -24.59 -18.46
C THR A 393 38.15 -23.88 -18.34
N LYS A 394 38.16 -22.76 -17.62
CA LYS A 394 39.34 -22.18 -16.96
C LYS A 394 39.10 -22.20 -15.44
N THR A 395 40.15 -22.03 -14.64
CA THR A 395 40.00 -21.87 -13.18
C THR A 395 39.39 -20.51 -12.86
N CYS A 396 38.36 -20.48 -12.01
CA CYS A 396 37.75 -19.22 -11.60
C CYS A 396 38.73 -18.42 -10.73
N GLY A 397 39.05 -17.19 -11.15
CA GLY A 397 39.92 -16.29 -10.37
C GLY A 397 39.26 -15.64 -9.15
N LEU A 398 37.97 -15.94 -8.89
CA LEU A 398 37.22 -15.39 -7.77
C LEU A 398 37.36 -16.29 -6.54
N SER A 399 37.80 -15.70 -5.43
CA SER A 399 37.83 -16.33 -4.11
C SER A 399 37.40 -15.35 -3.04
N PHE A 400 36.81 -15.84 -1.95
CA PHE A 400 36.40 -15.06 -0.80
C PHE A 400 37.23 -15.36 0.44
N THR A 401 37.27 -14.40 1.34
CA THR A 401 37.92 -14.52 2.64
C THR A 401 36.90 -14.75 3.76
N ALA A 402 37.35 -15.38 4.86
CA ALA A 402 36.53 -15.56 6.06
C ALA A 402 35.99 -14.24 6.64
N ALA A 403 36.75 -13.14 6.51
CA ALA A 403 36.30 -11.82 6.95
C ALA A 403 35.10 -11.32 6.14
N GLU A 404 35.08 -11.54 4.81
CA GLU A 404 33.96 -11.17 3.93
C GLU A 404 32.70 -12.00 4.21
N VAL A 405 32.89 -13.31 4.43
CA VAL A 405 31.79 -14.23 4.79
C VAL A 405 31.20 -13.87 6.16
N SER A 406 32.04 -13.70 7.19
CA SER A 406 31.62 -13.26 8.54
C SER A 406 30.86 -11.94 8.49
N LYS A 407 31.39 -10.94 7.77
CA LYS A 407 30.72 -9.64 7.57
C LYS A 407 29.35 -9.77 6.93
N THR A 408 29.21 -10.70 5.99
CA THR A 408 27.94 -10.96 5.30
C THR A 408 26.92 -11.64 6.23
N PHE A 409 27.36 -12.61 7.04
CA PHE A 409 26.54 -13.28 8.05
C PHE A 409 26.07 -12.34 9.17
N LYS A 410 26.96 -11.49 9.69
CA LYS A 410 26.64 -10.46 10.70
C LYS A 410 25.56 -9.48 10.25
N ARG A 411 25.44 -9.25 8.93
CA ARG A 411 24.43 -8.36 8.31
C ARG A 411 23.08 -9.03 8.06
N VAL A 412 22.97 -10.34 8.23
CA VAL A 412 21.70 -11.06 8.05
C VAL A 412 20.64 -10.54 9.04
N ASN A 413 19.39 -10.51 8.60
CA ASN A 413 18.29 -10.15 9.48
C ASN A 413 17.83 -11.40 10.26
N PRO A 414 18.05 -11.47 11.59
CA PRO A 414 17.79 -12.68 12.38
C PRO A 414 16.31 -13.06 12.47
N ARG A 415 15.40 -12.17 12.06
CA ARG A 415 13.95 -12.38 12.10
C ARG A 415 13.37 -12.87 10.77
N LYS A 416 14.18 -13.13 9.74
CA LYS A 416 13.73 -13.72 8.48
C LYS A 416 13.45 -15.22 8.67
N ALA A 417 12.54 -15.75 7.85
CA ALA A 417 12.26 -17.18 7.83
C ALA A 417 13.46 -17.94 7.24
N ALA A 418 13.73 -19.14 7.76
CA ALA A 418 14.71 -20.07 7.23
C ALA A 418 14.30 -20.56 5.83
N GLY A 419 15.28 -20.99 5.04
CA GLY A 419 15.05 -21.65 3.76
C GLY A 419 14.68 -23.13 3.93
N PRO A 420 14.70 -23.91 2.84
CA PRO A 420 14.52 -25.36 2.87
C PRO A 420 15.62 -26.12 3.62
N ASP A 421 16.77 -25.47 3.83
CA ASP A 421 17.90 -25.92 4.66
C ASP A 421 17.60 -25.90 6.16
N GLY A 422 16.50 -25.27 6.59
CA GLY A 422 16.09 -25.24 8.00
C GLY A 422 16.92 -24.33 8.90
N ILE A 423 18.08 -23.85 8.45
CA ILE A 423 19.00 -23.03 9.24
C ILE A 423 18.44 -21.63 9.51
N PRO A 424 18.20 -21.26 10.78
CA PRO A 424 17.66 -19.95 11.10
C PRO A 424 18.67 -18.82 10.86
N SER A 425 18.18 -17.70 10.32
CA SER A 425 18.98 -16.48 10.13
C SER A 425 19.64 -15.95 11.41
N ARG A 426 19.10 -16.29 12.59
CA ARG A 426 19.67 -15.91 13.88
C ARG A 426 20.94 -16.71 14.20
N ALA A 427 20.95 -18.02 13.96
CA ALA A 427 22.13 -18.87 14.15
C ALA A 427 23.32 -18.34 13.35
N LEU A 428 23.13 -18.10 12.04
CA LEU A 428 24.17 -17.55 11.17
C LEU A 428 24.73 -16.21 11.67
N ARG A 429 23.87 -15.35 12.23
CA ARG A 429 24.29 -14.04 12.71
C ARG A 429 25.02 -14.11 14.06
N ALA A 430 24.52 -14.94 14.98
CA ALA A 430 25.10 -15.09 16.31
C ALA A 430 26.44 -15.83 16.25
N CYS A 431 26.53 -16.88 15.43
CA CYS A 431 27.70 -17.72 15.26
C CYS A 431 28.53 -17.35 14.02
N ALA A 432 28.47 -16.07 13.59
CA ALA A 432 29.04 -15.65 12.32
C ALA A 432 30.56 -15.85 12.23
N ASP A 433 31.27 -15.68 13.35
CA ASP A 433 32.72 -15.82 13.38
C ASP A 433 33.16 -17.29 13.40
N GLN A 434 32.41 -18.15 14.09
CA GLN A 434 32.65 -19.59 14.14
C GLN A 434 32.35 -20.27 12.81
N LEU A 435 31.26 -19.87 12.14
CA LEU A 435 30.83 -20.48 10.88
C LEU A 435 31.53 -19.90 9.64
N ALA A 436 32.26 -18.78 9.76
CA ALA A 436 32.86 -18.10 8.61
C ALA A 436 33.92 -18.94 7.90
N GLY A 437 34.74 -19.71 8.63
CA GLY A 437 35.78 -20.55 8.04
C GLY A 437 35.18 -21.60 7.10
N VAL A 438 34.37 -22.50 7.65
CA VAL A 438 33.76 -23.61 6.90
C VAL A 438 32.96 -23.16 5.67
N PHE A 439 32.20 -22.06 5.78
CA PHE A 439 31.45 -21.55 4.62
C PHE A 439 32.33 -20.82 3.60
N THR A 440 33.46 -20.25 4.01
CA THR A 440 34.47 -19.75 3.04
C THR A 440 35.00 -20.89 2.20
N ASP A 441 35.34 -22.01 2.83
CA ASP A 441 35.87 -23.18 2.13
C ASP A 441 34.84 -23.76 1.17
N ILE A 442 33.59 -23.94 1.61
CA ILE A 442 32.48 -24.39 0.75
C ILE A 442 32.27 -23.42 -0.44
N PHE A 443 32.25 -22.11 -0.20
CA PHE A 443 32.02 -21.13 -1.28
C PHE A 443 33.16 -21.12 -2.31
N ASN A 444 34.41 -21.18 -1.86
CA ASN A 444 35.57 -21.19 -2.73
C ASN A 444 35.67 -22.50 -3.51
N GLN A 445 35.38 -23.65 -2.89
CA GLN A 445 35.32 -24.93 -3.58
C GLN A 445 34.19 -24.97 -4.62
N SER A 446 33.01 -24.41 -4.28
CA SER A 446 31.90 -24.25 -5.23
C SER A 446 32.29 -23.41 -6.45
N LEU A 447 32.98 -22.28 -6.26
CA LEU A 447 33.47 -21.45 -7.36
C LEU A 447 34.55 -22.15 -8.19
N TYR A 448 35.49 -22.83 -7.53
CA TYR A 448 36.56 -23.59 -8.19
C TYR A 448 36.00 -24.70 -9.08
N GLN A 449 35.03 -25.46 -8.59
CA GLN A 449 34.37 -26.54 -9.33
C GLN A 449 33.30 -26.04 -10.31
N SER A 450 32.96 -24.74 -10.27
CA SER A 450 31.80 -24.17 -11.00
C SER A 450 30.48 -24.91 -10.72
N ALA A 451 30.32 -25.43 -9.50
CA ALA A 451 29.19 -26.26 -9.09
C ALA A 451 28.60 -25.74 -7.78
N VAL A 452 27.27 -25.56 -7.73
CA VAL A 452 26.55 -25.08 -6.56
C VAL A 452 25.89 -26.25 -5.83
N PRO A 453 26.12 -26.40 -4.50
CA PRO A 453 25.43 -27.40 -3.71
C PRO A 453 23.92 -27.40 -3.90
N THR A 454 23.36 -28.59 -4.04
CA THR A 454 21.95 -28.83 -4.29
C THR A 454 21.09 -28.31 -3.15
N CYS A 455 21.51 -28.44 -1.88
CA CYS A 455 20.81 -27.83 -0.75
C CYS A 455 20.67 -26.31 -0.86
N PHE A 456 21.64 -25.63 -1.46
CA PHE A 456 21.60 -24.19 -1.68
C PHE A 456 20.70 -23.79 -2.85
N LYS A 457 20.52 -24.69 -3.83
CA LYS A 457 19.60 -24.51 -4.98
C LYS A 457 18.12 -24.75 -4.64
N ARG A 458 17.82 -25.48 -3.56
CA ARG A 458 16.45 -25.80 -3.14
C ARG A 458 15.62 -24.55 -2.85
N ALA A 459 14.38 -24.53 -3.33
CA ALA A 459 13.42 -23.45 -3.09
C ALA A 459 12.04 -23.95 -2.64
N THR A 460 11.47 -23.28 -1.64
CA THR A 460 10.03 -23.39 -1.31
C THR A 460 9.28 -22.17 -1.83
N ILE A 461 8.41 -22.35 -2.81
CA ILE A 461 7.55 -21.29 -3.32
C ILE A 461 6.37 -21.08 -2.38
N VAL A 462 6.24 -19.86 -1.87
CA VAL A 462 5.10 -19.40 -1.10
C VAL A 462 4.25 -18.51 -2.01
N PRO A 463 3.10 -18.99 -2.51
CA PRO A 463 2.28 -18.24 -3.45
C PRO A 463 1.57 -17.08 -2.75
N VAL A 464 1.79 -15.86 -3.25
CA VAL A 464 1.20 -14.63 -2.69
C VAL A 464 0.12 -14.09 -3.63
N PRO A 465 -1.14 -13.90 -3.19
CA PRO A 465 -2.18 -13.30 -4.02
C PRO A 465 -1.83 -11.89 -4.51
N LYS A 466 -1.90 -11.66 -5.82
CA LYS A 466 -1.78 -10.34 -6.49
C LYS A 466 -2.95 -9.43 -6.15
N LYS A 467 -4.15 -10.02 -5.97
CA LYS A 467 -5.41 -9.32 -5.72
C LYS A 467 -6.20 -9.98 -4.58
N ALA A 468 -7.15 -9.24 -4.02
CA ALA A 468 -7.90 -9.70 -2.83
C ALA A 468 -8.78 -10.93 -3.12
N LYS A 469 -9.37 -11.03 -4.31
CA LYS A 469 -10.15 -12.19 -4.73
C LYS A 469 -9.40 -12.90 -5.86
N VAL A 470 -8.80 -14.04 -5.54
CA VAL A 470 -8.16 -14.91 -6.53
C VAL A 470 -9.26 -15.58 -7.35
N THR A 471 -9.12 -15.56 -8.67
CA THR A 471 -10.02 -16.23 -9.62
C THR A 471 -9.31 -17.28 -10.46
N GLU A 472 -8.00 -17.14 -10.67
CA GLU A 472 -7.18 -18.02 -11.50
C GLU A 472 -5.79 -18.21 -10.90
N LEU A 473 -5.03 -19.22 -11.37
CA LEU A 473 -3.68 -19.50 -10.88
C LEU A 473 -2.69 -18.35 -11.15
N ASN A 474 -2.89 -17.61 -12.24
CA ASN A 474 -2.08 -16.43 -12.58
C ASN A 474 -2.22 -15.26 -11.59
N ASP A 475 -3.23 -15.29 -10.72
CA ASP A 475 -3.39 -14.31 -9.65
C ASP A 475 -2.41 -14.52 -8.49
N TYR A 476 -1.62 -15.59 -8.49
CA TYR A 476 -0.56 -15.82 -7.51
C TYR A 476 0.80 -15.33 -8.03
N ARG A 477 1.61 -14.77 -7.11
CA ARG A 477 3.05 -14.56 -7.33
C ARG A 477 3.83 -15.70 -6.70
N PRO A 478 4.74 -16.37 -7.43
CA PRO A 478 5.58 -17.40 -6.85
C PRO A 478 6.75 -16.75 -6.09
N VAL A 479 6.64 -16.55 -4.77
CA VAL A 479 7.75 -16.01 -3.98
C VAL A 479 8.64 -17.16 -3.50
N ALA A 480 9.88 -17.21 -3.96
CA ALA A 480 10.85 -18.24 -3.60
C ALA A 480 11.49 -17.97 -2.23
N LEU A 481 11.30 -18.91 -1.31
CA LEU A 481 12.05 -19.00 -0.07
C LEU A 481 13.23 -19.93 -0.27
N THR A 482 14.41 -19.34 -0.48
CA THR A 482 15.71 -20.01 -0.63
C THR A 482 16.58 -19.91 0.63
N SER A 483 17.63 -20.75 0.70
CA SER A 483 18.63 -20.77 1.77
C SER A 483 19.15 -19.37 2.11
N VAL A 484 19.35 -19.12 3.41
CA VAL A 484 19.93 -17.86 3.88
C VAL A 484 21.44 -17.83 3.60
N ILE A 485 22.10 -18.98 3.66
CA ILE A 485 23.51 -19.17 3.31
C ILE A 485 23.72 -18.86 1.83
N MET A 486 22.90 -19.45 0.95
CA MET A 486 22.97 -19.15 -0.50
C MET A 486 22.79 -17.65 -0.76
N LYS A 487 21.85 -16.99 -0.09
CA LYS A 487 21.67 -15.54 -0.22
C LYS A 487 22.86 -14.71 0.25
N CYS A 488 23.74 -15.25 1.09
CA CYS A 488 24.99 -14.60 1.47
C CYS A 488 26.03 -14.81 0.36
N PHE A 489 26.17 -16.04 -0.15
CA PHE A 489 27.04 -16.36 -1.28
C PHE A 489 26.68 -15.54 -2.53
N GLU A 490 25.39 -15.49 -2.89
CA GLU A 490 24.88 -14.67 -4.00
C GLU A 490 25.24 -13.18 -3.87
N ARG A 491 25.32 -12.62 -2.64
CA ARG A 491 25.72 -11.20 -2.46
C ARG A 491 27.18 -11.00 -2.82
N LEU A 492 28.05 -11.90 -2.37
CA LEU A 492 29.48 -11.83 -2.65
C LEU A 492 29.73 -11.94 -4.17
N VAL A 493 29.10 -12.92 -4.81
CA VAL A 493 29.18 -13.10 -6.27
C VAL A 493 28.60 -11.90 -7.01
N LYS A 494 27.44 -11.39 -6.57
CA LYS A 494 26.82 -10.20 -7.17
C LYS A 494 27.73 -8.97 -7.09
N ASP A 495 28.35 -8.74 -5.94
CA ASP A 495 29.23 -7.59 -5.73
C ASP A 495 30.45 -7.68 -6.67
N HIS A 496 31.01 -8.89 -6.87
CA HIS A 496 32.06 -9.12 -7.86
C HIS A 496 31.60 -8.87 -9.32
N ILE A 497 30.47 -9.47 -9.75
CA ILE A 497 29.93 -9.24 -11.10
C ILE A 497 29.64 -7.76 -11.35
N THR A 498 29.10 -7.06 -10.35
CA THR A 498 28.80 -5.63 -10.50
C THR A 498 30.09 -4.80 -10.65
N SER A 499 31.18 -5.20 -9.99
CA SER A 499 32.46 -4.49 -10.04
C SER A 499 33.23 -4.67 -11.35
N THR A 500 32.96 -5.75 -12.09
CA THR A 500 33.61 -6.06 -13.37
C THR A 500 32.90 -5.43 -14.57
N LEU A 501 31.62 -5.08 -14.41
CA LEU A 501 30.80 -4.50 -15.48
C LEU A 501 30.92 -2.97 -15.53
N PRO A 502 30.83 -2.36 -16.73
CA PRO A 502 30.89 -0.91 -16.86
C PRO A 502 29.61 -0.25 -16.32
N ASP A 503 29.78 0.87 -15.61
CA ASP A 503 28.67 1.68 -15.12
C ASP A 503 27.79 2.29 -16.23
N THR A 504 28.23 2.27 -17.48
CA THR A 504 27.47 2.75 -18.64
C THR A 504 26.60 1.69 -19.30
N LEU A 505 26.67 0.43 -18.85
CA LEU A 505 25.87 -0.66 -19.43
C LEU A 505 24.37 -0.33 -19.33
N ASP A 506 23.68 -0.39 -20.47
CA ASP A 506 22.23 -0.22 -20.60
C ASP A 506 21.67 0.98 -19.79
N PRO A 507 21.96 2.23 -20.23
CA PRO A 507 21.66 3.44 -19.46
C PRO A 507 20.15 3.69 -19.27
N LEU A 508 19.30 3.04 -20.08
CA LEU A 508 17.84 3.13 -20.02
C LEU A 508 17.18 1.98 -19.24
N GLN A 509 17.96 1.08 -18.62
CA GLN A 509 17.50 0.21 -17.54
C GLN A 509 17.64 0.92 -16.19
N PHE A 510 16.51 1.20 -15.54
CA PHE A 510 16.47 1.94 -14.29
C PHE A 510 16.28 1.04 -13.06
N ALA A 511 15.80 -0.19 -13.21
CA ALA A 511 15.62 -1.08 -12.06
C ALA A 511 16.94 -1.73 -11.64
N TYR A 512 17.01 -2.10 -10.37
CA TYR A 512 18.14 -2.83 -9.76
C TYR A 512 19.52 -2.16 -9.83
N ARG A 513 19.58 -0.93 -10.34
CA ARG A 513 20.80 -0.12 -10.40
C ARG A 513 20.89 0.86 -9.22
N PRO A 514 22.10 1.10 -8.69
CA PRO A 514 22.30 2.15 -7.70
C PRO A 514 21.92 3.51 -8.29
N ASN A 515 21.41 4.42 -7.45
CA ASN A 515 21.06 5.79 -7.85
C ASN A 515 20.06 5.91 -9.03
N ARG A 516 19.28 4.87 -9.32
CA ARG A 516 18.15 4.90 -10.26
C ARG A 516 16.84 4.61 -9.52
N SER A 517 15.75 5.18 -10.01
CA SER A 517 14.43 5.07 -9.39
C SER A 517 13.31 5.04 -10.42
N THR A 518 12.12 4.60 -10.00
CA THR A 518 10.91 4.65 -10.84
C THR A 518 10.62 6.06 -11.34
N ASP A 519 10.96 7.06 -10.54
CA ASP A 519 10.77 8.46 -10.89
C ASP A 519 11.75 8.93 -11.98
N ASP A 520 12.93 8.32 -12.11
CA ASP A 520 13.87 8.59 -13.20
C ASP A 520 13.35 8.00 -14.52
N ALA A 521 12.89 6.75 -14.49
CA ALA A 521 12.29 6.09 -15.66
C ALA A 521 11.06 6.86 -16.16
N ILE A 522 10.16 7.24 -15.25
CA ILE A 522 8.98 8.06 -15.59
C ILE A 522 9.39 9.42 -16.14
N SER A 523 10.32 10.12 -15.49
CA SER A 523 10.73 11.47 -15.91
C SER A 523 11.39 11.44 -17.29
N THR A 524 12.21 10.42 -17.56
CA THR A 524 12.83 10.18 -18.87
C THR A 524 11.76 9.90 -19.93
N THR A 525 10.83 8.98 -19.67
CA THR A 525 9.72 8.65 -20.58
C THR A 525 8.89 9.89 -20.95
N LEU A 526 8.48 10.66 -19.95
CA LEU A 526 7.69 11.88 -20.15
C LEU A 526 8.49 12.97 -20.85
N HIS A 527 9.79 13.10 -20.57
CA HIS A 527 10.63 14.08 -21.23
C HIS A 527 10.81 13.75 -22.71
N THR A 528 11.12 12.50 -23.06
CA THR A 528 11.21 12.04 -24.45
C THR A 528 9.90 12.32 -25.19
N ALA A 529 8.77 11.92 -24.61
CA ALA A 529 7.46 12.16 -25.20
C ALA A 529 7.13 13.66 -25.38
N LEU A 530 7.37 14.49 -24.37
CA LEU A 530 7.09 15.93 -24.45
C LEU A 530 8.01 16.64 -25.44
N THR A 531 9.27 16.22 -25.55
CA THR A 531 10.22 16.76 -26.54
C THR A 531 9.83 16.35 -27.96
N HIS A 532 9.32 15.13 -28.16
CA HIS A 532 8.76 14.70 -29.44
C HIS A 532 7.54 15.52 -29.86
N LEU A 533 6.63 15.81 -28.91
CA LEU A 533 5.42 16.61 -29.15
C LEU A 533 5.70 18.10 -29.40
N ASP A 534 6.87 18.60 -29.04
CA ASP A 534 7.28 19.98 -29.29
C ASP A 534 7.77 20.19 -30.74
N LYS A 535 7.93 19.10 -31.51
CA LYS A 535 8.25 19.15 -32.94
C LYS A 535 7.01 19.46 -33.78
N ARG A 536 7.21 20.12 -34.94
CA ARG A 536 6.13 20.44 -35.88
C ARG A 536 5.56 19.18 -36.50
N ASN A 537 4.22 19.15 -36.67
CA ASN A 537 3.47 18.05 -37.30
C ASN A 537 3.85 16.66 -36.76
N ALA A 538 4.08 16.57 -35.45
CA ALA A 538 4.49 15.34 -34.77
C ALA A 538 3.47 14.88 -33.73
N TYR A 539 3.47 13.58 -33.46
CA TYR A 539 2.76 12.95 -32.35
C TYR A 539 3.59 11.80 -31.77
N VAL A 540 3.15 11.25 -30.65
CA VAL A 540 3.87 10.19 -29.93
C VAL A 540 3.01 8.95 -29.81
N ARG A 541 3.62 7.80 -30.07
CA ARG A 541 3.07 6.49 -29.70
C ARG A 541 3.90 5.89 -28.57
N MET A 542 3.21 5.38 -27.55
CA MET A 542 3.83 4.68 -26.42
C MET A 542 3.31 3.25 -26.36
N LEU A 543 4.20 2.27 -26.42
CA LEU A 543 3.86 0.86 -26.21
C LEU A 543 4.32 0.44 -24.82
N PHE A 544 3.38 0.09 -23.95
CA PHE A 544 3.66 -0.47 -22.63
C PHE A 544 3.59 -1.99 -22.72
N ILE A 545 4.76 -2.63 -22.68
CA ILE A 545 4.91 -4.08 -22.86
C ILE A 545 4.73 -4.79 -21.52
N ASP A 546 4.01 -5.91 -21.56
CA ASP A 546 3.88 -6.84 -20.44
C ASP A 546 4.37 -8.23 -20.89
N TYR A 547 5.33 -8.79 -20.17
CA TYR A 547 5.83 -10.15 -20.42
C TYR A 547 5.06 -11.17 -19.59
N SER A 548 4.82 -12.35 -20.18
CA SER A 548 4.25 -13.49 -19.48
C SER A 548 5.30 -14.13 -18.56
N SER A 549 5.42 -13.61 -17.33
CA SER A 549 6.29 -14.17 -16.29
C SER A 549 7.79 -14.12 -16.62
N ALA A 550 8.31 -12.95 -16.99
CA ALA A 550 9.67 -12.72 -17.49
C ALA A 550 10.79 -13.48 -16.76
N PHE A 551 10.82 -13.46 -15.43
CA PHE A 551 11.86 -14.16 -14.65
C PHE A 551 11.84 -15.68 -14.85
N ASN A 552 10.68 -16.28 -15.08
CA ASN A 552 10.56 -17.74 -15.22
C ASN A 552 10.91 -18.22 -16.64
N THR A 553 11.13 -17.32 -17.60
CA THR A 553 11.37 -17.69 -19.00
C THR A 553 12.85 -17.53 -19.42
N ILE A 554 13.70 -17.02 -18.52
CA ILE A 554 15.14 -16.89 -18.77
C ILE A 554 15.73 -18.27 -19.07
N VAL A 555 16.32 -18.44 -20.24
CA VAL A 555 17.05 -19.67 -20.60
C VAL A 555 18.51 -19.51 -20.17
N PRO A 556 19.02 -20.30 -19.22
CA PRO A 556 20.36 -20.10 -18.66
C PRO A 556 21.49 -20.16 -19.69
N SER A 557 21.42 -21.05 -20.69
CA SER A 557 22.44 -21.15 -21.75
C SER A 557 22.53 -19.86 -22.59
N LYS A 558 21.39 -19.23 -22.92
CA LYS A 558 21.38 -17.93 -23.61
C LYS A 558 21.94 -16.81 -22.75
N LEU A 559 21.64 -16.82 -21.45
CA LEU A 559 22.20 -15.84 -20.50
C LEU A 559 23.72 -15.96 -20.43
N VAL A 560 24.26 -17.17 -20.33
CA VAL A 560 25.70 -17.43 -20.24
C VAL A 560 26.45 -16.84 -21.43
N ILE A 561 25.98 -17.05 -22.66
CA ILE A 561 26.58 -16.46 -23.87
C ILE A 561 26.66 -14.92 -23.77
N LYS A 562 25.61 -14.29 -23.25
CA LYS A 562 25.60 -12.83 -23.03
C LYS A 562 26.58 -12.39 -21.95
N LEU A 563 26.74 -13.17 -20.87
CA LEU A 563 27.69 -12.88 -19.80
C LEU A 563 29.14 -12.96 -20.30
N GLU A 564 29.46 -13.96 -21.12
CA GLU A 564 30.77 -14.08 -21.76
C GLU A 564 31.04 -12.92 -22.72
N THR A 565 30.04 -12.51 -23.50
CA THR A 565 30.13 -11.35 -24.40
C THR A 565 30.39 -10.04 -23.63
N LEU A 566 29.88 -9.95 -22.40
CA LEU A 566 30.14 -8.84 -21.48
C LEU A 566 31.51 -8.91 -20.79
N GLY A 567 32.30 -9.95 -21.04
CA GLY A 567 33.65 -10.12 -20.52
C GLY A 567 33.73 -10.78 -19.14
N LEU A 568 32.67 -11.46 -18.68
CA LEU A 568 32.75 -12.24 -17.44
C LEU A 568 33.59 -13.50 -17.64
N ASP A 569 34.27 -13.92 -16.58
CA ASP A 569 35.06 -15.15 -16.55
C ASP A 569 34.20 -16.39 -16.91
N PRO A 570 34.65 -17.28 -17.82
CA PRO A 570 33.90 -18.47 -18.22
C PRO A 570 33.56 -19.42 -17.06
N ALA A 571 34.44 -19.55 -16.06
CA ALA A 571 34.17 -20.40 -14.90
C ALA A 571 33.04 -19.82 -14.04
N LEU A 572 33.05 -18.50 -13.81
CA LEU A 572 31.94 -17.81 -13.16
C LEU A 572 30.63 -17.94 -13.97
N CYS A 573 30.71 -17.89 -15.30
CA CYS A 573 29.53 -18.11 -16.16
C CYS A 573 28.99 -19.54 -16.02
N ASN A 574 29.86 -20.56 -15.95
CA ASN A 574 29.50 -21.94 -15.64
C ASN A 574 28.87 -22.08 -14.25
N TRP A 575 29.40 -21.38 -13.25
CA TRP A 575 28.80 -21.35 -11.92
C TRP A 575 27.38 -20.73 -11.94
N VAL A 576 27.16 -19.65 -12.71
CA VAL A 576 25.82 -19.06 -12.90
C VAL A 576 24.89 -20.03 -13.64
N LEU A 577 25.40 -20.78 -14.61
CA LEU A 577 24.65 -21.83 -15.31
C LEU A 577 24.17 -22.91 -14.33
N ASP A 578 25.07 -23.44 -13.50
CA ASP A 578 24.74 -24.45 -12.49
C ASP A 578 23.81 -23.88 -11.42
N PHE A 579 24.00 -22.63 -10.99
CA PHE A 579 23.11 -21.94 -10.06
C PHE A 579 21.67 -21.88 -10.57
N LEU A 580 21.45 -21.72 -11.88
CA LEU A 580 20.13 -21.60 -12.49
C LEU A 580 19.51 -22.92 -12.95
N THR A 581 20.30 -24.01 -13.00
CA THR A 581 19.88 -25.33 -13.51
C THR A 581 19.84 -26.39 -12.40
N GLY A 582 19.12 -27.49 -12.65
CA GLY A 582 18.97 -28.58 -11.69
C GLY A 582 18.34 -28.17 -10.35
N ARG A 583 17.49 -27.13 -10.34
CA ARG A 583 16.98 -26.51 -9.10
C ARG A 583 15.74 -27.24 -8.58
N PRO A 584 15.78 -27.85 -7.38
CA PRO A 584 14.59 -28.47 -6.81
C PRO A 584 13.62 -27.43 -6.24
N GLN A 585 12.36 -27.52 -6.61
CA GLN A 585 11.29 -26.61 -6.21
C GLN A 585 10.06 -27.35 -5.66
N VAL A 586 9.55 -26.87 -4.53
CA VAL A 586 8.23 -27.25 -3.99
C VAL A 586 7.35 -26.02 -3.79
N VAL A 587 6.02 -26.16 -3.90
CA VAL A 587 5.06 -25.10 -3.52
C VAL A 587 4.44 -25.44 -2.18
N ARG A 588 4.33 -24.45 -1.28
CA ARG A 588 3.67 -24.59 0.02
C ARG A 588 2.50 -23.62 0.18
N VAL A 589 1.31 -24.16 0.41
CA VAL A 589 0.08 -23.40 0.73
C VAL A 589 -0.42 -23.85 2.09
N GLY A 590 -0.36 -22.95 3.08
CA GLY A 590 -0.67 -23.29 4.46
C GLY A 590 0.24 -24.41 4.97
N ASN A 591 -0.38 -25.55 5.30
CA ASN A 591 0.29 -26.77 5.76
C ASN A 591 0.54 -27.79 4.63
N ASN A 592 -0.01 -27.58 3.44
CA ASN A 592 0.13 -28.51 2.32
C ASN A 592 1.36 -28.15 1.47
N ILE A 593 2.13 -29.17 1.07
CA ILE A 593 3.35 -29.05 0.26
C ILE A 593 3.18 -29.95 -0.99
N SER A 594 3.60 -29.48 -2.16
CA SER A 594 3.58 -30.26 -3.40
C SER A 594 4.72 -31.29 -3.45
N SER A 595 4.65 -32.22 -4.41
CA SER A 595 5.83 -32.95 -4.86
C SER A 595 6.91 -31.99 -5.39
N PRO A 596 8.21 -32.35 -5.29
CA PRO A 596 9.29 -31.58 -5.87
C PRO A 596 9.27 -31.65 -7.40
N LEU A 597 9.66 -30.55 -8.03
CA LEU A 597 9.97 -30.46 -9.47
C LEU A 597 11.39 -29.93 -9.62
N ILE A 598 12.13 -30.44 -10.61
CA ILE A 598 13.44 -29.90 -10.98
C ILE A 598 13.26 -28.88 -12.09
N LEU A 599 13.86 -27.70 -11.92
CA LEU A 599 13.81 -26.61 -12.90
C LEU A 599 15.19 -26.34 -13.48
N ASN A 600 15.25 -26.25 -14.80
CA ASN A 600 16.42 -25.82 -15.57
C ASN A 600 16.20 -24.46 -16.25
N THR A 601 15.00 -23.90 -16.13
CA THR A 601 14.63 -22.62 -16.75
C THR A 601 14.22 -21.59 -15.70
N GLY A 602 14.52 -20.33 -15.99
CA GLY A 602 14.14 -19.17 -15.20
C GLY A 602 15.08 -18.87 -14.03
N ALA A 603 14.84 -17.73 -13.39
CA ALA A 603 15.51 -17.28 -12.19
C ALA A 603 14.49 -17.08 -11.05
N PRO A 604 14.69 -17.69 -9.87
CA PRO A 604 13.69 -17.71 -8.80
C PRO A 604 13.43 -16.32 -8.19
N GLN A 605 12.15 -15.95 -8.07
CA GLN A 605 11.73 -14.65 -7.52
C GLN A 605 11.91 -14.61 -5.99
N GLY A 606 13.05 -14.08 -5.53
CA GLY A 606 13.38 -14.03 -4.10
C GLY A 606 14.86 -14.22 -3.80
N CYS A 607 15.61 -14.66 -4.82
CA CYS A 607 17.07 -14.70 -4.84
C CYS A 607 17.66 -13.29 -4.98
N VAL A 608 18.90 -13.14 -4.51
CA VAL A 608 19.64 -11.88 -4.52
C VAL A 608 20.22 -11.60 -5.91
N LEU A 609 20.67 -12.65 -6.60
CA LEU A 609 21.36 -12.54 -7.89
C LEU A 609 20.38 -12.42 -9.07
N SER A 610 19.20 -13.03 -8.98
CA SER A 610 18.22 -13.06 -10.08
C SER A 610 17.85 -11.69 -10.68
N PRO A 611 17.66 -10.61 -9.91
CA PRO A 611 17.41 -9.28 -10.48
C PRO A 611 18.56 -8.75 -11.33
N LEU A 612 19.81 -8.99 -10.94
CA LEU A 612 20.98 -8.59 -11.71
C LEU A 612 21.04 -9.39 -13.01
N LEU A 613 20.90 -10.73 -12.92
CA LEU A 613 20.93 -11.61 -14.08
C LEU A 613 19.85 -11.26 -15.11
N TYR A 614 18.65 -10.86 -14.67
CA TYR A 614 17.61 -10.39 -15.59
C TYR A 614 17.98 -9.07 -16.27
N SER A 615 18.58 -8.12 -15.55
CA SER A 615 19.10 -6.89 -16.18
C SER A 615 20.18 -7.19 -17.23
N LEU A 616 21.09 -8.13 -16.94
CA LEU A 616 22.13 -8.55 -17.89
C LEU A 616 21.55 -9.34 -19.07
N PHE A 617 20.52 -10.14 -18.85
CA PHE A 617 19.83 -10.88 -19.91
C PHE A 617 19.21 -9.95 -20.96
N THR A 618 18.70 -8.81 -20.51
CA THR A 618 17.95 -7.84 -21.33
C THR A 618 18.78 -6.62 -21.75
N HIS A 619 20.10 -6.61 -21.51
CA HIS A 619 20.95 -5.43 -21.69
C HIS A 619 21.03 -4.93 -23.14
N ASP A 620 20.94 -5.86 -24.09
CA ASP A 620 21.00 -5.67 -25.54
C ASP A 620 19.64 -5.32 -26.17
N CYS A 621 18.56 -5.31 -25.38
CA CYS A 621 17.26 -4.78 -25.80
C CYS A 621 17.32 -3.24 -25.83
N VAL A 622 17.87 -2.68 -26.89
CA VAL A 622 18.04 -1.24 -27.12
C VAL A 622 17.31 -0.80 -28.39
N ALA A 623 16.94 0.48 -28.45
CA ALA A 623 16.24 1.02 -29.62
C ALA A 623 17.16 1.02 -30.86
N THR A 624 16.66 0.58 -32.01
CA THR A 624 17.41 0.62 -33.27
C THR A 624 17.35 1.99 -33.93
N HIS A 625 16.26 2.74 -33.73
CA HIS A 625 16.08 4.07 -34.31
C HIS A 625 16.23 5.18 -33.28
N ALA A 626 16.94 6.26 -33.66
CA ALA A 626 17.08 7.46 -32.82
C ALA A 626 15.76 8.22 -32.56
N SER A 627 14.73 7.98 -33.38
CA SER A 627 13.37 8.50 -33.18
C SER A 627 12.58 7.72 -32.11
N ASN A 628 13.10 6.59 -31.65
CA ASN A 628 12.50 5.73 -30.65
C ASN A 628 13.36 5.68 -29.38
N SER A 629 12.76 5.23 -28.29
CA SER A 629 13.48 4.95 -27.05
C SER A 629 12.83 3.77 -26.35
N ILE A 630 13.65 2.81 -25.92
CA ILE A 630 13.23 1.68 -25.10
C ILE A 630 13.66 1.94 -23.67
N ILE A 631 12.69 2.09 -22.77
CA ILE A 631 12.89 2.41 -21.37
C ILE A 631 12.47 1.22 -20.53
N LYS A 632 13.38 0.71 -19.70
CA LYS A 632 13.19 -0.52 -18.93
C LYS A 632 13.21 -0.23 -17.43
N PHE A 633 12.28 -0.82 -16.70
CA PHE A 633 12.31 -0.89 -15.25
C PHE A 633 11.99 -2.33 -14.85
N ALA A 634 13.03 -3.15 -14.72
CA ALA A 634 12.90 -4.59 -14.57
C ALA A 634 12.16 -5.16 -15.79
N ASP A 635 11.06 -5.89 -15.58
CA ASP A 635 10.20 -6.43 -16.64
C ASP A 635 9.32 -5.38 -17.32
N ASP A 636 9.00 -4.27 -16.67
CA ASP A 636 8.23 -3.18 -17.29
C ASP A 636 9.06 -2.50 -18.39
N THR A 637 8.72 -2.76 -19.66
CA THR A 637 9.38 -2.16 -20.84
C THR A 637 8.44 -1.21 -21.57
N THR A 638 8.94 -0.04 -21.97
CA THR A 638 8.15 0.97 -22.69
C THR A 638 8.90 1.47 -23.91
N VAL A 639 8.27 1.37 -25.07
CA VAL A 639 8.76 1.97 -26.32
C VAL A 639 8.09 3.32 -26.50
N VAL A 640 8.87 4.39 -26.65
CA VAL A 640 8.38 5.74 -26.96
C VAL A 640 8.84 6.11 -28.36
N GLY A 641 7.91 6.19 -29.31
CA GLY A 641 8.20 6.53 -30.70
C GLY A 641 7.78 7.94 -31.07
N LEU A 642 8.66 8.66 -31.78
CA LEU A 642 8.34 9.90 -32.48
C LEU A 642 7.73 9.58 -33.84
N ILE A 643 6.53 10.10 -34.11
CA ILE A 643 5.94 10.07 -35.43
C ILE A 643 5.92 11.48 -36.01
N THR A 644 6.52 11.66 -37.18
CA THR A 644 6.55 12.95 -37.90
C THR A 644 5.86 12.80 -39.24
N ASN A 645 5.01 13.76 -39.62
CA ASN A 645 4.32 13.73 -40.91
C ASN A 645 3.49 12.45 -41.17
N ASN A 646 3.04 11.78 -40.11
CA ASN A 646 2.36 10.47 -40.15
C ASN A 646 3.23 9.30 -40.66
N ASP A 647 4.56 9.45 -40.69
CA ASP A 647 5.47 8.35 -40.99
C ASP A 647 5.74 7.49 -39.75
N GLU A 648 5.11 6.31 -39.71
CA GLU A 648 5.21 5.35 -38.61
C GLU A 648 6.23 4.23 -38.85
N THR A 649 7.00 4.28 -39.94
CA THR A 649 7.93 3.21 -40.36
C THR A 649 8.88 2.82 -39.24
N ALA A 650 9.70 3.76 -38.76
CA ALA A 650 10.68 3.54 -37.70
C ALA A 650 10.05 2.94 -36.42
N TYR A 651 8.87 3.41 -36.02
CA TYR A 651 8.20 2.89 -34.83
C TYR A 651 7.67 1.46 -35.04
N ARG A 652 7.09 1.16 -36.20
CA ARG A 652 6.58 -0.18 -36.52
C ARG A 652 7.71 -1.20 -36.69
N GLU A 653 8.82 -0.79 -37.28
CA GLU A 653 10.03 -1.61 -37.38
C GLU A 653 10.62 -1.90 -36.00
N GLU A 654 10.65 -0.92 -35.10
CA GLU A 654 11.06 -1.12 -33.71
C GLU A 654 10.19 -2.13 -32.97
N VAL A 655 8.86 -2.03 -33.10
CA VAL A 655 7.94 -2.99 -32.48
C VAL A 655 8.12 -4.39 -33.05
N ARG A 656 8.38 -4.50 -34.36
CA ARG A 656 8.67 -5.79 -35.01
C ARG A 656 10.00 -6.38 -34.54
N ALA A 657 11.06 -5.57 -34.54
CA ALA A 657 12.39 -5.97 -34.08
C ALA A 657 12.37 -6.42 -32.62
N LEU A 658 11.63 -5.70 -31.77
CA LEU A 658 11.41 -6.10 -30.39
C LEU A 658 10.67 -7.46 -30.30
N GLY A 659 9.65 -7.68 -31.13
CA GLY A 659 8.94 -8.97 -31.20
C GLY A 659 9.87 -10.12 -31.55
N VAL A 660 10.72 -9.95 -32.56
CA VAL A 660 11.74 -10.93 -32.95
C VAL A 660 12.75 -11.16 -31.82
N TRP A 661 13.30 -10.09 -31.24
CA TRP A 661 14.23 -10.16 -30.12
C TRP A 661 13.62 -10.91 -28.93
N CYS A 662 12.33 -10.71 -28.64
CA CYS A 662 11.62 -11.43 -27.59
C CYS A 662 11.56 -12.94 -27.88
N GLN A 663 11.27 -13.33 -29.12
CA GLN A 663 11.23 -14.73 -29.54
C GLN A 663 12.64 -15.38 -29.43
N GLU A 664 13.67 -14.70 -29.93
CA GLU A 664 15.06 -15.14 -29.85
C GLU A 664 15.54 -15.31 -28.40
N ASN A 665 15.02 -14.52 -27.46
CA ASN A 665 15.37 -14.56 -26.04
C ASN A 665 14.38 -15.33 -25.17
N ASN A 666 13.46 -16.12 -25.76
CA ASN A 666 12.45 -16.88 -25.01
C ASN A 666 11.62 -16.00 -24.04
N LEU A 667 11.35 -14.75 -24.40
CA LEU A 667 10.51 -13.84 -23.65
C LEU A 667 9.12 -13.79 -24.29
N THR A 668 8.16 -14.46 -23.68
CA THR A 668 6.79 -14.49 -24.21
C THR A 668 6.07 -13.17 -23.93
N LEU A 669 5.70 -12.44 -24.99
CA LEU A 669 4.90 -11.22 -24.90
C LEU A 669 3.44 -11.54 -24.52
N ASN A 670 2.86 -10.74 -23.63
CA ASN A 670 1.44 -10.78 -23.33
C ASN A 670 0.70 -9.68 -24.09
N VAL A 671 0.30 -9.95 -25.34
CA VAL A 671 -0.35 -8.94 -26.19
C VAL A 671 -1.64 -8.40 -25.55
N ASN A 672 -2.39 -9.25 -24.85
CA ASN A 672 -3.62 -8.86 -24.14
C ASN A 672 -3.40 -7.90 -22.97
N LYS A 673 -2.20 -7.85 -22.39
CA LYS A 673 -1.84 -6.91 -21.32
C LYS A 673 -0.96 -5.76 -21.80
N THR A 674 -0.29 -5.95 -22.92
CA THR A 674 0.40 -4.89 -23.63
C THR A 674 -0.61 -3.85 -24.10
N LYS A 675 -0.29 -2.57 -23.92
CA LYS A 675 -1.20 -1.46 -24.26
C LYS A 675 -0.48 -0.41 -25.08
N GLU A 676 -1.17 0.13 -26.08
CA GLU A 676 -0.73 1.29 -26.83
C GLU A 676 -1.42 2.55 -26.31
N MET A 677 -0.68 3.64 -26.19
CA MET A 677 -1.23 4.98 -25.99
C MET A 677 -0.71 5.91 -27.08
N ILE A 678 -1.62 6.64 -27.71
CA ILE A 678 -1.28 7.65 -28.71
C ILE A 678 -1.56 9.03 -28.11
N VAL A 679 -0.56 9.89 -28.14
CA VAL A 679 -0.67 11.29 -27.74
C VAL A 679 -0.53 12.15 -28.99
N ASP A 680 -1.65 12.64 -29.50
CA ASP A 680 -1.70 13.52 -30.67
C ASP A 680 -2.45 14.83 -30.33
N PHE A 681 -1.75 15.96 -30.43
CA PHE A 681 -2.31 17.30 -30.20
C PHE A 681 -2.46 18.12 -31.49
N ARG A 682 -2.26 17.51 -32.66
CA ARG A 682 -2.44 18.18 -33.95
C ARG A 682 -3.92 18.46 -34.19
N LYS A 683 -4.22 19.55 -34.91
CA LYS A 683 -5.60 19.95 -35.23
C LYS A 683 -6.27 18.99 -36.22
N GLN A 684 -5.53 18.53 -37.22
CA GLN A 684 -5.97 17.54 -38.19
C GLN A 684 -5.40 16.18 -37.80
N GLN A 685 -6.22 15.40 -37.09
CA GLN A 685 -5.88 14.03 -36.73
C GLN A 685 -6.35 13.12 -37.87
N ARG A 686 -5.43 12.30 -38.39
CA ARG A 686 -5.79 11.19 -39.29
C ARG A 686 -6.08 9.96 -38.44
N GLU A 687 -6.80 9.00 -39.00
CA GLU A 687 -6.92 7.70 -38.36
C GLU A 687 -5.53 7.08 -38.15
N HIS A 688 -5.32 6.57 -36.94
CA HIS A 688 -4.08 5.93 -36.55
C HIS A 688 -4.23 4.43 -36.71
N PRO A 689 -3.58 3.78 -37.69
CA PRO A 689 -3.75 2.35 -37.93
C PRO A 689 -3.29 1.54 -36.71
N PRO A 690 -3.97 0.43 -36.38
CA PRO A 690 -3.61 -0.40 -35.24
C PRO A 690 -2.23 -1.05 -35.42
N ILE A 691 -1.63 -1.43 -34.29
CA ILE A 691 -0.41 -2.24 -34.25
C ILE A 691 -0.80 -3.69 -34.04
N HIS A 692 -0.13 -4.57 -34.78
CA HIS A 692 -0.26 -6.01 -34.65
C HIS A 692 1.05 -6.57 -34.11
N ILE A 693 0.95 -7.41 -33.09
CA ILE A 693 2.05 -8.22 -32.56
C ILE A 693 1.59 -9.67 -32.65
N ASP A 694 2.35 -10.52 -33.32
CA ASP A 694 2.01 -11.93 -33.57
C ASP A 694 0.58 -12.11 -34.13
N GLY A 695 0.21 -11.26 -35.10
CA GLY A 695 -1.13 -11.27 -35.73
C GLY A 695 -2.27 -10.71 -34.86
N THR A 696 -2.02 -10.38 -33.59
CA THR A 696 -3.03 -9.87 -32.66
C THR A 696 -2.96 -8.34 -32.53
N VAL A 697 -4.12 -7.68 -32.59
CA VAL A 697 -4.22 -6.22 -32.41
C VAL A 697 -3.93 -5.82 -30.96
N VAL A 698 -3.02 -4.86 -30.77
CA VAL A 698 -2.74 -4.27 -29.46
C VAL A 698 -3.87 -3.32 -29.04
N GLU A 699 -4.39 -3.47 -27.83
CA GLU A 699 -5.43 -2.58 -27.30
C GLU A 699 -4.89 -1.15 -27.10
N ARG A 700 -5.59 -0.18 -27.68
CA ARG A 700 -5.35 1.24 -27.47
C ARG A 700 -6.08 1.76 -26.24
N VAL A 701 -5.39 2.51 -25.38
CA VAL A 701 -5.93 3.05 -24.13
C VAL A 701 -5.76 4.56 -24.00
N ALA A 702 -6.78 5.22 -23.46
CA ALA A 702 -6.73 6.64 -23.10
C ALA A 702 -5.98 6.91 -21.78
N SER A 703 -5.87 5.91 -20.91
CA SER A 703 -5.09 6.01 -19.67
C SER A 703 -4.43 4.69 -19.30
N PHE A 704 -3.16 4.75 -18.91
CA PHE A 704 -2.38 3.60 -18.48
C PHE A 704 -1.66 3.89 -17.16
N LYS A 705 -1.50 2.87 -16.32
CA LYS A 705 -0.85 3.00 -15.02
C LYS A 705 0.61 2.54 -15.07
N PHE A 706 1.49 3.41 -15.55
CA PHE A 706 2.92 3.16 -15.67
C PHE A 706 3.67 3.40 -14.36
N LEU A 707 4.42 2.41 -13.86
CA LEU A 707 5.27 2.51 -12.64
C LEU A 707 4.59 3.15 -11.41
N GLY A 708 3.28 2.94 -11.29
CA GLY A 708 2.47 3.44 -10.17
C GLY A 708 1.78 4.79 -10.40
N ILE A 709 2.04 5.49 -11.51
CA ILE A 709 1.38 6.74 -11.88
C ILE A 709 0.40 6.52 -13.04
N HIS A 710 -0.66 7.33 -13.13
CA HIS A 710 -1.56 7.29 -14.29
C HIS A 710 -1.10 8.32 -15.33
N ILE A 711 -0.78 7.84 -16.54
CA ILE A 711 -0.53 8.66 -17.73
C ILE A 711 -1.81 8.63 -18.56
N THR A 712 -2.13 9.73 -19.24
CA THR A 712 -3.30 9.86 -20.13
C THR A 712 -2.85 10.33 -21.51
N ASP A 713 -3.62 9.97 -22.53
CA ASP A 713 -3.46 10.44 -23.92
C ASP A 713 -3.46 11.98 -24.04
N LYS A 714 -4.14 12.66 -23.12
CA LYS A 714 -4.21 14.12 -23.00
C LYS A 714 -3.08 14.72 -22.14
N LEU A 715 -2.23 13.88 -21.55
CA LEU A 715 -1.19 14.23 -20.57
C LEU A 715 -1.70 15.14 -19.44
N ASN A 716 -2.95 14.94 -19.03
CA ASN A 716 -3.52 15.57 -17.84
C ASN A 716 -3.36 14.66 -16.63
N TRP A 717 -3.35 15.26 -15.44
CA TRP A 717 -3.02 14.57 -14.19
C TRP A 717 -4.21 14.34 -13.27
N SER A 718 -5.43 14.63 -13.71
CA SER A 718 -6.64 14.55 -12.86
C SER A 718 -6.89 13.13 -12.37
N THR A 719 -6.87 12.14 -13.27
CA THR A 719 -7.02 10.71 -12.95
C THR A 719 -6.00 10.25 -11.90
N HIS A 720 -4.74 10.65 -12.05
CA HIS A 720 -3.68 10.34 -11.10
C HIS A 720 -3.93 10.99 -9.74
N THR A 721 -4.20 12.30 -9.72
CA THR A 721 -4.40 13.06 -8.48
C THR A 721 -5.64 12.61 -7.71
N ASP A 722 -6.73 12.26 -8.39
CA ASP A 722 -7.94 11.74 -7.75
C ASP A 722 -7.66 10.39 -7.08
N SER A 723 -6.88 9.53 -7.74
CA SER A 723 -6.46 8.25 -7.17
C SER A 723 -5.59 8.42 -5.91
N ILE A 724 -4.67 9.39 -5.93
CA ILE A 724 -3.79 9.75 -4.81
C ILE A 724 -4.60 10.33 -3.66
N VAL A 725 -5.47 11.32 -3.93
CA VAL A 725 -6.32 11.95 -2.93
C VAL A 725 -7.20 10.91 -2.25
N LYS A 726 -7.83 10.02 -3.01
CA LYS A 726 -8.65 8.93 -2.47
C LYS A 726 -7.85 8.02 -1.53
N LYS A 727 -6.63 7.61 -1.92
CA LYS A 727 -5.74 6.79 -1.07
C LYS A 727 -5.28 7.53 0.19
N ALA A 728 -4.85 8.78 0.05
CA ALA A 728 -4.38 9.61 1.16
C ALA A 728 -5.51 9.89 2.17
N GLN A 729 -6.72 10.14 1.69
CA GLN A 729 -7.91 10.29 2.51
C GLN A 729 -8.27 9.04 3.32
N GLN A 730 -8.04 7.84 2.79
CA GLN A 730 -8.21 6.61 3.59
C GLN A 730 -7.19 6.53 4.73
N ARG A 731 -5.99 7.08 4.55
CA ARG A 731 -4.94 7.12 5.59
C ARG A 731 -5.19 8.20 6.64
N LEU A 732 -5.89 9.29 6.29
CA LEU A 732 -6.33 10.30 7.26
C LEU A 732 -7.22 9.71 8.36
N PHE A 733 -8.08 8.74 8.04
CA PHE A 733 -8.89 8.04 9.03
C PHE A 733 -8.01 7.36 10.09
N ASN A 734 -6.96 6.66 9.66
CA ASN A 734 -6.00 6.05 10.59
C ASN A 734 -5.29 7.10 11.45
N LEU A 735 -4.88 8.23 10.85
CA LEU A 735 -4.27 9.33 11.59
C LEU A 735 -5.22 9.90 12.68
N ARG A 736 -6.52 9.99 12.41
CA ARG A 736 -7.53 10.39 13.40
C ARG A 736 -7.67 9.37 14.52
N ARG A 737 -7.65 8.06 14.21
CA ARG A 737 -7.68 7.00 15.23
C ARG A 737 -6.47 7.08 16.15
N LEU A 738 -5.29 7.37 15.60
CA LEU A 738 -4.07 7.57 16.39
C LEU A 738 -4.16 8.79 17.31
N LYS A 739 -4.72 9.89 16.82
CA LYS A 739 -4.99 11.07 17.66
C LYS A 739 -5.99 10.75 18.77
N LYS A 740 -7.08 10.05 18.47
CA LYS A 740 -8.05 9.60 19.48
C LYS A 740 -7.43 8.65 20.51
N PHE A 741 -6.47 7.83 20.10
CA PHE A 741 -5.69 6.98 21.01
C PHE A 741 -4.75 7.78 21.92
N GLY A 742 -4.53 9.06 21.61
CA GLY A 742 -3.78 10.01 22.43
C GLY A 742 -2.33 10.20 22.03
N LEU A 743 -1.86 9.70 20.88
CA LEU A 743 -0.46 9.81 20.49
C LEU A 743 0.04 11.27 20.39
N SER A 744 1.32 11.47 20.72
CA SER A 744 1.98 12.78 20.66
C SER A 744 1.96 13.41 19.25
N PRO A 745 1.96 14.75 19.13
CA PRO A 745 2.03 15.45 17.84
C PRO A 745 3.23 15.03 16.97
N LYS A 746 4.37 14.70 17.59
CA LYS A 746 5.58 14.20 16.91
C LYS A 746 5.32 12.83 16.27
N ALA A 747 4.73 11.90 17.01
CA ALA A 747 4.36 10.57 16.51
C ALA A 747 3.33 10.66 15.37
N LEU A 748 2.33 11.54 15.50
CA LEU A 748 1.32 11.80 14.46
C LEU A 748 1.95 12.39 13.18
N THR A 749 2.88 13.33 13.32
CA THR A 749 3.61 13.94 12.19
C THR A 749 4.48 12.91 11.46
N ASN A 750 5.15 12.03 12.19
CA ASN A 750 5.91 10.94 11.59
C ASN A 750 5.01 9.93 10.88
N PHE A 751 3.86 9.56 11.47
CA PHE A 751 2.87 8.73 10.77
C PHE A 751 2.40 9.37 9.47
N TYR A 752 2.11 10.68 9.49
CA TYR A 752 1.77 11.45 8.30
C TYR A 752 2.86 11.35 7.23
N ARG A 753 4.13 11.61 7.58
CA ARG A 753 5.28 11.53 6.67
C ARG A 753 5.38 10.14 6.01
N CYS A 754 5.28 9.09 6.82
CA CYS A 754 5.46 7.71 6.36
C CYS A 754 4.29 7.15 5.52
N THR A 755 3.07 7.65 5.72
CA THR A 755 1.87 7.07 5.07
C THR A 755 1.12 7.98 4.14
N ILE A 756 1.01 9.27 4.45
CA ILE A 756 0.21 10.23 3.70
C ILE A 756 1.13 11.01 2.77
N GLU A 757 2.17 11.64 3.30
CA GLU A 757 3.13 12.39 2.50
C GLU A 757 3.83 11.50 1.50
N ARG A 758 4.23 10.27 1.88
CA ARG A 758 4.79 9.29 0.94
C ARG A 758 3.90 9.03 -0.27
N ILE A 759 2.57 9.00 -0.09
CA ILE A 759 1.62 8.80 -1.19
C ILE A 759 1.47 10.08 -2.02
N LEU A 760 1.34 11.25 -1.36
CA LEU A 760 1.19 12.55 -2.03
C LEU A 760 2.44 12.94 -2.83
N ALA A 761 3.62 12.60 -2.32
CA ALA A 761 4.89 13.01 -2.87
C ALA A 761 5.57 11.92 -3.73
N GLY A 762 4.90 10.78 -3.94
CA GLY A 762 5.39 9.70 -4.81
C GLY A 762 5.54 10.17 -6.26
N CYS A 763 6.76 10.09 -6.80
CA CYS A 763 7.14 10.60 -8.14
C CYS A 763 6.67 12.04 -8.42
N ILE A 764 6.53 12.89 -7.39
CA ILE A 764 5.88 14.21 -7.49
C ILE A 764 6.57 15.14 -8.50
N THR A 765 7.87 14.98 -8.65
CA THR A 765 8.76 15.64 -9.62
C THR A 765 8.30 15.43 -11.07
N ALA A 766 7.76 14.27 -11.41
CA ALA A 766 7.32 13.95 -12.77
C ALA A 766 6.00 14.62 -13.17
N TRP A 767 5.05 14.77 -12.25
CA TRP A 767 3.66 15.09 -12.59
C TRP A 767 3.13 16.40 -12.00
N TYR A 768 3.61 16.85 -10.85
CA TYR A 768 3.00 17.97 -10.13
C TYR A 768 3.19 19.33 -10.84
N GLY A 769 4.28 19.49 -11.59
CA GLY A 769 4.54 20.68 -12.41
C GLY A 769 3.43 20.95 -13.43
N ASN A 770 2.85 19.90 -14.01
CA ASN A 770 1.79 19.96 -15.02
C ASN A 770 0.37 19.81 -14.44
N CYS A 771 0.22 19.78 -13.11
CA CYS A 771 -1.11 19.77 -12.47
C CYS A 771 -1.84 21.11 -12.62
N THR A 772 -3.15 21.05 -12.86
CA THR A 772 -4.05 22.22 -12.81
C THR A 772 -4.13 22.80 -11.40
N ALA A 773 -4.58 24.07 -11.29
CA ALA A 773 -4.82 24.71 -10.00
C ALA A 773 -5.84 23.93 -9.14
N LEU A 774 -6.86 23.32 -9.77
CA LEU A 774 -7.85 22.48 -9.08
C LEU A 774 -7.20 21.23 -8.47
N ASN A 775 -6.34 20.54 -9.24
CA ASN A 775 -5.63 19.35 -8.77
C ASN A 775 -4.71 19.69 -7.59
N ARG A 776 -3.96 20.78 -7.69
CA ARG A 776 -3.08 21.26 -6.60
C ARG A 776 -3.87 21.62 -5.34
N LYS A 777 -5.00 22.33 -5.47
CA LYS A 777 -5.89 22.65 -4.35
C LYS A 777 -6.46 21.38 -3.70
N ALA A 778 -6.86 20.37 -4.49
CA ALA A 778 -7.37 19.11 -3.97
C ALA A 778 -6.33 18.35 -3.13
N LEU A 779 -5.08 18.27 -3.60
CA LEU A 779 -3.97 17.66 -2.87
C LEU A 779 -3.62 18.44 -1.59
N GLN A 780 -3.54 19.77 -1.68
CA GLN A 780 -3.21 20.64 -0.54
C GLN A 780 -4.27 20.56 0.58
N ARG A 781 -5.55 20.34 0.26
CA ARG A 781 -6.60 20.09 1.26
C ARG A 781 -6.32 18.87 2.14
N VAL A 782 -5.68 17.83 1.59
CA VAL A 782 -5.28 16.64 2.37
C VAL A 782 -4.21 17.03 3.40
N VAL A 783 -3.22 17.82 2.99
CA VAL A 783 -2.15 18.32 3.87
C VAL A 783 -2.73 19.19 4.99
N TRP A 784 -3.62 20.14 4.66
CA TRP A 784 -4.28 20.97 5.68
C TRP A 784 -5.11 20.16 6.66
N SER A 785 -5.80 19.13 6.18
CA SER A 785 -6.57 18.23 7.05
C SER A 785 -5.65 17.46 7.99
N ALA A 786 -4.52 16.95 7.48
CA ALA A 786 -3.52 16.29 8.30
C ALA A 786 -2.92 17.25 9.35
N GLN A 787 -2.57 18.48 8.97
CA GLN A 787 -2.01 19.51 9.85
C GLN A 787 -2.94 19.83 11.02
N ARG A 788 -4.25 19.95 10.79
CA ARG A 788 -5.24 20.13 11.86
C ARG A 788 -5.34 18.92 12.80
N ILE A 789 -5.16 17.71 12.26
CA ILE A 789 -5.14 16.50 13.07
C ILE A 789 -3.86 16.47 13.90
N THR A 790 -2.68 16.58 13.30
CA THR A 790 -1.39 16.50 14.01
C THR A 790 -1.18 17.64 15.00
N GLY A 791 -1.75 18.82 14.75
CA GLY A 791 -1.55 20.02 15.56
C GLY A 791 -0.21 20.73 15.31
N GLY A 792 0.62 20.22 14.40
CA GLY A 792 1.93 20.79 14.04
C GLY A 792 1.96 21.30 12.60
N LYS A 793 2.84 22.28 12.31
CA LYS A 793 3.03 22.84 10.96
C LYS A 793 3.54 21.75 10.01
N LEU A 794 2.85 21.54 8.89
CA LEU A 794 3.29 20.65 7.82
C LEU A 794 3.72 21.48 6.60
N PRO A 795 4.75 21.07 5.85
CA PRO A 795 5.19 21.81 4.66
C PRO A 795 4.09 21.82 3.60
N ALA A 796 3.98 22.90 2.83
CA ALA A 796 3.07 22.90 1.70
C ALA A 796 3.54 21.88 0.65
N LEU A 797 2.60 21.36 -0.14
CA LEU A 797 2.94 20.38 -1.15
C LEU A 797 3.82 21.01 -2.26
N GLN A 798 3.63 22.30 -2.52
CA GLN A 798 4.48 23.09 -3.41
C GLN A 798 5.94 23.12 -2.93
N ASP A 799 6.18 23.35 -1.64
CA ASP A 799 7.53 23.38 -1.07
C ASP A 799 8.19 22.00 -1.16
N THR A 800 7.40 20.95 -0.90
CA THR A 800 7.83 19.56 -1.01
C THR A 800 8.22 19.22 -2.45
N TYR A 801 7.43 19.66 -3.43
CA TYR A 801 7.74 19.53 -4.85
C TYR A 801 9.04 20.24 -5.22
N THR A 802 9.17 21.54 -4.90
CA THR A 802 10.37 22.34 -5.21
C THR A 802 11.62 21.72 -4.57
N THR A 803 11.54 21.32 -3.30
CA THR A 803 12.64 20.66 -2.57
C THR A 803 13.05 19.35 -3.24
N ARG A 804 12.08 18.52 -3.67
CA ARG A 804 12.38 17.25 -4.33
C ARG A 804 12.93 17.44 -5.74
N CYS A 805 12.42 18.41 -6.48
CA CYS A 805 12.98 18.78 -7.78
C CYS A 805 14.46 19.16 -7.66
N HIS A 806 14.78 20.06 -6.72
CA HIS A 806 16.14 20.52 -6.48
C HIS A 806 17.07 19.38 -6.05
N ARG A 807 16.68 18.59 -5.03
CA ARG A 807 17.48 17.45 -4.56
C ARG A 807 17.73 16.41 -5.65
N LYS A 808 16.72 16.15 -6.48
CA LYS A 808 16.85 15.18 -7.58
C LYS A 808 17.77 15.72 -8.67
N ALA A 809 17.64 16.99 -9.03
CA ALA A 809 18.54 17.64 -9.99
C ALA A 809 20.00 17.55 -9.54
N ILE A 810 20.29 17.88 -8.28
CA ILE A 810 21.63 17.74 -7.71
C ILE A 810 22.14 16.30 -7.79
N LYS A 811 21.30 15.30 -7.52
CA LYS A 811 21.70 13.89 -7.64
C LYS A 811 22.07 13.52 -9.08
N ILE A 812 21.29 13.96 -10.06
CA ILE A 812 21.56 13.72 -11.49
C ILE A 812 22.85 14.44 -11.93
N ILE A 813 23.07 15.67 -11.47
CA ILE A 813 24.28 16.44 -11.76
C ILE A 813 25.52 15.76 -11.17
N LYS A 814 25.42 15.16 -9.97
CA LYS A 814 26.55 14.47 -9.33
C LYS A 814 26.86 13.09 -9.93
N ASP A 815 25.91 12.49 -10.64
CA ASP A 815 26.04 11.16 -11.22
C ASP A 815 26.25 11.27 -12.73
N ILE A 816 27.52 11.24 -13.16
CA ILE A 816 27.92 11.36 -14.57
C ILE A 816 27.36 10.22 -15.44
N ASN A 817 27.10 9.06 -14.83
CA ASN A 817 26.56 7.87 -15.49
C ASN A 817 25.02 7.90 -15.57
N HIS A 818 24.37 8.95 -15.05
CA HIS A 818 22.92 9.11 -15.17
C HIS A 818 22.55 9.46 -16.62
N PRO A 819 21.57 8.77 -17.24
CA PRO A 819 21.22 9.00 -18.66
C PRO A 819 20.82 10.45 -18.96
N SER A 820 20.22 11.12 -17.98
CA SER A 820 19.82 12.53 -18.07
C SER A 820 20.86 13.54 -17.58
N HIS A 821 22.09 13.11 -17.24
CA HIS A 821 23.16 14.01 -16.76
C HIS A 821 23.45 15.11 -17.80
N CYS A 822 23.51 14.73 -19.08
CA CYS A 822 23.78 15.63 -20.20
C CYS A 822 22.76 16.79 -20.34
N LEU A 823 21.55 16.66 -19.78
CA LEU A 823 20.54 17.72 -19.80
C LEU A 823 20.89 18.89 -18.87
N PHE A 824 21.81 18.71 -17.92
CA PHE A 824 22.25 19.73 -16.97
C PHE A 824 23.64 20.27 -17.35
N THR A 825 23.76 20.87 -18.52
CA THR A 825 25.03 21.47 -18.98
C THR A 825 25.30 22.81 -18.28
N PRO A 826 26.44 23.01 -17.60
CA PRO A 826 26.80 24.30 -17.02
C PRO A 826 27.15 25.33 -18.10
N LEU A 827 26.95 26.62 -17.82
CA LEU A 827 27.38 27.72 -18.69
C LEU A 827 28.88 28.01 -18.48
N SER A 828 29.62 28.23 -19.57
CA SER A 828 31.08 28.41 -19.57
C SER A 828 31.59 29.81 -19.23
N SER A 829 30.73 30.84 -19.23
CA SER A 829 31.12 32.25 -19.06
C SER A 829 30.70 32.84 -17.70
N ARG A 830 30.88 34.16 -17.48
CA ARG A 830 30.75 34.99 -16.24
C ARG A 830 29.56 34.71 -15.28
N ARG A 831 28.67 33.77 -15.58
CA ARG A 831 27.57 33.27 -14.74
C ARG A 831 27.89 31.88 -14.17
N ARG A 832 28.98 31.77 -13.40
CA ARG A 832 29.37 30.52 -12.71
C ARG A 832 28.22 30.04 -11.83
N GLY A 833 27.82 28.77 -11.99
CA GLY A 833 26.73 28.15 -11.22
C GLY A 833 25.39 28.03 -11.95
N GLN A 834 25.23 28.65 -13.13
CA GLN A 834 24.01 28.52 -13.94
C GLN A 834 24.12 27.41 -15.00
N TYR A 835 22.98 26.79 -15.32
CA TYR A 835 22.81 25.71 -16.29
C TYR A 835 22.12 26.21 -17.55
N ARG A 836 22.46 25.65 -18.71
CA ARG A 836 21.87 26.00 -20.00
C ARG A 836 20.38 25.68 -20.02
N CYS A 837 19.54 26.68 -20.29
CA CYS A 837 18.11 26.48 -20.45
C CYS A 837 17.80 25.69 -21.73
N ILE A 838 16.99 24.65 -21.61
CA ILE A 838 16.46 23.88 -22.75
C ILE A 838 15.30 24.67 -23.37
N LYS A 839 15.31 24.82 -24.71
CA LYS A 839 14.22 25.47 -25.45
C LYS A 839 12.95 24.60 -25.38
N ALA A 840 11.79 25.25 -25.23
CA ALA A 840 10.49 24.59 -25.25
C ALA A 840 9.42 25.52 -25.82
N GLY A 841 8.73 25.06 -26.86
CA GLY A 841 7.61 25.75 -27.51
C GLY A 841 6.30 25.62 -26.73
N THR A 842 6.15 24.57 -25.94
CA THR A 842 4.90 24.28 -25.18
C THR A 842 5.05 24.47 -23.67
N GLU A 843 3.97 24.92 -23.02
CA GLU A 843 3.91 25.02 -21.55
C GLU A 843 4.04 23.66 -20.85
N ARG A 844 3.59 22.57 -21.50
CA ARG A 844 3.71 21.21 -20.95
C ARG A 844 5.17 20.78 -20.83
N LEU A 845 5.96 21.00 -21.88
CA LEU A 845 7.40 20.71 -21.87
C LEU A 845 8.14 21.65 -20.91
N LYS A 846 7.83 22.95 -20.91
CA LYS A 846 8.40 23.89 -19.93
C LYS A 846 8.20 23.41 -18.50
N ASN A 847 6.99 22.97 -18.16
CA ASN A 847 6.63 22.55 -16.80
C ASN A 847 7.00 21.09 -16.47
N SER A 848 7.66 20.38 -17.39
CA SER A 848 8.25 19.07 -17.14
C SER A 848 9.42 19.14 -16.14
N PHE A 849 9.79 17.99 -15.58
CA PHE A 849 10.78 17.89 -14.51
C PHE A 849 12.11 18.59 -14.83
N TYR A 850 12.80 18.21 -15.92
CA TYR A 850 14.15 18.70 -16.21
C TYR A 850 14.17 20.22 -16.44
N LEU A 851 13.26 20.75 -17.26
CA LEU A 851 13.17 22.18 -17.53
C LEU A 851 12.80 22.98 -16.28
N LYS A 852 11.91 22.44 -15.43
CA LYS A 852 11.59 23.09 -14.16
C LYS A 852 12.75 23.04 -13.18
N ALA A 853 13.48 21.93 -13.12
CA ALA A 853 14.65 21.76 -12.27
C ALA A 853 15.78 22.73 -12.65
N ILE A 854 16.11 22.86 -13.94
CA ILE A 854 17.10 23.83 -14.44
C ILE A 854 16.69 25.26 -14.06
N ARG A 855 15.42 25.64 -14.28
CA ARG A 855 14.91 26.96 -13.88
C ARG A 855 15.01 27.20 -12.38
N LEU A 856 14.75 26.19 -11.55
CA LEU A 856 14.89 26.29 -10.10
C LEU A 856 16.36 26.48 -9.69
N LEU A 857 17.28 25.70 -10.27
CA LEU A 857 18.73 25.84 -10.02
C LEU A 857 19.23 27.23 -10.42
N ASN A 858 18.82 27.72 -11.59
CA ASN A 858 19.19 29.04 -12.08
C ASN A 858 18.55 30.20 -11.31
N SER A 859 17.48 29.96 -10.53
CA SER A 859 16.88 30.99 -9.67
C SER A 859 17.50 31.09 -8.28
N HIS A 860 18.33 30.11 -7.91
CA HIS A 860 19.05 30.09 -6.64
C HIS A 860 20.45 30.73 -6.73
N HIS A 861 20.90 31.07 -7.94
CA HIS A 861 22.15 31.78 -8.26
C HIS A 861 21.82 33.08 -8.96
#